data_AF-A0A1G6VIC1-F1
#
_entry.id   AF-A0A1G6VIC1-F1
#
_cell.length_a   1.000
_cell.length_b   1.000
_cell.length_c   1.000
_cell.angle_alpha   90.00
_cell.angle_beta   90.00
_cell.angle_gamma   90.00
#
_symmetry.space_group_name_H-M   'P 1'
#
loop_
_entity.id
_entity.type
_entity.pdbx_description
1 polymer ?
#
loop_
_entity_poly.entity_id
_entity_poly.type
_entity_poly.pdbx_seq_one_letter_code
_entity_poly.pdbx_strand_id
1 'polypeptide(L)'
;MADFFSWYVSPLRYGATGDIVSGRLQAAATVALEEVGVNGPRSATAPAPYELFGPGDVARLSPGVTTRRFPAPGACDAEATKRALIEFSHADTLDLPWRYSPDPRLPNAIRPWLVLVVGVPGDVLPGRDGRVTLSAQAQADHVLTQSHLWAHVHVVDGVTYSRILSPKILQAMTAYNACLVPAYVVEPDGTLRDAWPAGAGQPVRLPCFDSWSFRTGEAGDFGDIASRLQTPAATELDDTFGRADLTYLRRKPPGPGEPPSATLHAAGALQRPSMAGVPFAAADPWVAAEIAALADALPAPAGRWVLTAPVYHAPFTPPGTAPVAGWSHQFHTDPRQRGAAGLGAWAGIAWQDRIADAAAIRAGDLAIARERVGNVALGLEATRSLWFRHMPPDPVDKLAVLGAMLGRMPVDTEHTVSSALTGRTPQMGPAVWSSAARRAMRSGPARAALTRDGVLPYRSLLDAAAACPAPPDDPEAIWNMPHEDATRAIRDALRHAFPDAGQADDLMQQLQGVGGLDDLNRLAALFAALVPDAHGKVNPDRVLLAVRRPPAVVNEEEVGSWIDSLGRRPRPCRPVDLGELGQRVADAVDPFAEPPPVVRRVLGTLTGITDIGPVEIEPELDLPLWRFLNDAAPDWLLPGIGALLPDRVVALATNPAFVEGFLVGANHQTLGELRWRNLPIAPRWSPLRKFWQRAGGELDILPIKSWPDASDMGSAGFTPGARGLEAVLLFQTPLFRRYPATVVYLYEADADWTAPAAAVPLDDSRKHFPTFTGRVGADVTFFGFDVQPAELAKHWVVLEEPPAGYRFYGRHLGHDMPTAPAADGAAYGSGTFAPPVRVMIGKLGLA
;
A
#
# COMPACT_ATOMS: atom_id res chain seq x y z
N MET A 1 19.27 -20.21 23.95
CA MET A 1 19.84 -21.42 24.60
C MET A 1 18.69 -22.11 25.31
N ALA A 2 18.57 -23.43 25.19
CA ALA A 2 17.44 -24.19 25.73
C ALA A 2 17.88 -24.91 27.01
N ASP A 3 17.25 -24.59 28.14
CA ASP A 3 17.57 -25.19 29.43
C ASP A 3 16.44 -26.12 29.89
N PHE A 4 16.81 -27.29 30.43
CA PHE A 4 15.87 -28.32 30.85
C PHE A 4 16.00 -28.58 32.36
N PHE A 5 14.87 -28.64 33.05
CA PHE A 5 14.80 -29.01 34.48
C PHE A 5 13.80 -30.16 34.67
N SER A 6 14.09 -31.06 35.61
CA SER A 6 13.34 -32.31 35.75
C SER A 6 11.94 -32.13 36.34
N TRP A 7 11.71 -31.06 37.11
CA TRP A 7 10.41 -30.75 37.70
C TRP A 7 10.34 -29.28 38.16
N TYR A 8 9.11 -28.80 38.38
CA TYR A 8 8.81 -27.54 39.05
C TYR A 8 7.71 -27.79 40.08
N VAL A 9 7.91 -27.35 41.32
CA VAL A 9 6.93 -27.53 42.42
C VAL A 9 6.82 -26.28 43.27
N SER A 10 5.65 -26.05 43.86
CA SER A 10 5.43 -24.96 44.80
C SER A 10 6.35 -25.06 46.03
N PRO A 11 6.78 -23.92 46.63
CA PRO A 11 7.56 -23.90 47.85
C PRO A 11 6.95 -24.68 49.03
N LEU A 12 5.62 -24.79 49.06
CA LEU A 12 4.90 -25.56 50.08
C LEU A 12 5.28 -27.06 50.10
N ARG A 13 5.77 -27.59 48.97
CA ARG A 13 6.18 -29.00 48.88
C ARG A 13 7.48 -29.29 49.63
N TYR A 14 8.35 -28.29 49.84
CA TYR A 14 9.60 -28.48 50.59
C TYR A 14 9.38 -28.82 52.08
N GLY A 15 8.18 -28.55 52.62
CA GLY A 15 7.80 -28.93 53.98
C GLY A 15 7.29 -30.36 54.13
N ALA A 16 7.28 -31.18 53.06
CA ALA A 16 6.75 -32.54 53.09
C ALA A 16 7.53 -33.44 54.08
N THR A 17 6.80 -34.18 54.93
CA THR A 17 7.38 -35.09 55.94
C THR A 17 7.62 -36.50 55.40
N GLY A 18 7.04 -36.81 54.23
CA GLY A 18 7.12 -38.10 53.56
C GLY A 18 5.96 -39.05 53.85
N ASP A 19 5.11 -38.73 54.82
CA ASP A 19 3.90 -39.50 55.14
C ASP A 19 2.78 -39.21 54.13
N ILE A 20 2.00 -40.25 53.78
CA ILE A 20 0.87 -40.14 52.86
C ILE A 20 -0.37 -40.68 53.56
N VAL A 21 -1.42 -39.87 53.64
CA VAL A 21 -2.72 -40.24 54.23
C VAL A 21 -3.80 -40.00 53.19
N SER A 22 -4.58 -41.04 52.86
CA SER A 22 -5.65 -40.96 51.84
C SER A 22 -5.21 -40.34 50.50
N GLY A 23 -3.97 -40.63 50.08
CA GLY A 23 -3.37 -40.08 48.85
C GLY A 23 -2.86 -38.65 48.94
N ARG A 24 -2.90 -38.02 50.12
CA ARG A 24 -2.39 -36.66 50.38
C ARG A 24 -1.04 -36.71 51.08
N LEU A 25 -0.09 -35.94 50.56
CA LEU A 25 1.25 -35.82 51.14
C LEU A 25 1.18 -34.90 52.37
N GLN A 26 1.63 -35.41 53.51
CA GLN A 26 1.70 -34.65 54.75
C GLN A 26 2.93 -33.75 54.75
N ALA A 27 2.76 -32.55 55.32
CA ALA A 27 3.81 -31.55 55.41
C ALA A 27 3.70 -30.78 56.74
N ALA A 28 4.78 -30.10 57.13
CA ALA A 28 4.79 -29.25 58.29
C ALA A 28 5.57 -27.96 58.02
N ALA A 29 5.05 -26.84 58.51
CA ALA A 29 5.73 -25.55 58.48
C ALA A 29 5.97 -25.07 59.92
N THR A 30 7.11 -24.43 60.16
CA THR A 30 7.37 -23.79 61.44
C THR A 30 6.72 -22.41 61.45
N VAL A 31 5.72 -22.20 62.32
CA VAL A 31 5.10 -20.89 62.52
C VAL A 31 5.80 -20.20 63.69
N ALA A 32 6.34 -19.01 63.44
CA ALA A 32 6.89 -18.13 64.47
C ALA A 32 5.91 -16.99 64.75
N LEU A 33 5.50 -16.83 66.01
CA LEU A 33 4.71 -15.69 66.47
C LEU A 33 5.62 -14.77 67.28
N GLU A 34 5.70 -13.51 66.89
CA GLU A 34 6.37 -12.46 67.65
C GLU A 34 5.35 -11.49 68.24
N GLU A 35 5.35 -11.39 69.57
CA GLU A 35 4.60 -10.38 70.30
C GLU A 35 5.46 -9.13 70.44
N VAL A 36 5.03 -8.03 69.82
CA VAL A 36 5.66 -6.70 69.96
C VAL A 36 5.08 -6.01 71.19
N GLY A 37 5.66 -6.29 72.37
CA GLY A 37 5.27 -5.71 73.64
C GLY A 37 6.21 -4.60 74.13
N VAL A 38 5.72 -3.74 75.02
CA VAL A 38 6.47 -2.62 75.64
C VAL A 38 7.69 -3.11 76.48
N ASN A 39 7.73 -4.41 76.83
CA ASN A 39 8.81 -5.05 77.59
C ASN A 39 9.80 -5.84 76.72
N GLY A 40 9.83 -5.61 75.41
CA GLY A 40 10.71 -6.29 74.45
C GLY A 40 10.02 -7.44 73.68
N PRO A 41 10.57 -7.86 72.52
CA PRO A 41 9.94 -8.88 71.68
C PRO A 41 9.95 -10.26 72.36
N ARG A 42 8.79 -10.92 72.41
CA ARG A 42 8.67 -12.34 72.76
C ARG A 42 8.38 -13.14 71.51
N SER A 43 9.20 -14.14 71.21
CA SER A 43 8.97 -15.06 70.09
C SER A 43 8.59 -16.46 70.61
N ALA A 44 7.64 -17.09 69.92
CA ALA A 44 7.28 -18.50 70.12
C ALA A 44 7.21 -19.20 68.76
N THR A 45 7.80 -20.38 68.66
CA THR A 45 7.79 -21.20 67.44
C THR A 45 7.07 -22.52 67.67
N ALA A 46 6.23 -22.94 66.73
CA ALA A 46 5.53 -24.23 66.78
C ALA A 46 5.39 -24.84 65.37
N PRO A 47 5.46 -26.18 65.22
CA PRO A 47 5.14 -26.83 63.96
C PRO A 47 3.64 -26.79 63.70
N ALA A 48 3.26 -26.39 62.50
CA ALA A 48 1.89 -26.45 61.98
C ALA A 48 1.85 -27.51 60.87
N PRO A 49 1.28 -28.70 61.13
CA PRO A 49 1.08 -29.71 60.10
C PRO A 49 0.00 -29.25 59.11
N TYR A 50 0.17 -29.58 57.85
CA TYR A 50 -0.80 -29.34 56.77
C TYR A 50 -0.75 -30.47 55.74
N GLU A 51 -1.85 -30.66 55.02
CA GLU A 51 -1.94 -31.62 53.92
C GLU A 51 -1.80 -30.91 52.58
N LEU A 52 -1.03 -31.52 51.67
CA LEU A 52 -1.05 -31.15 50.27
C LEU A 52 -2.14 -31.95 49.57
N PHE A 53 -2.97 -31.29 48.76
CA PHE A 53 -3.96 -31.96 47.93
C PHE A 53 -3.31 -33.05 47.08
N GLY A 54 -3.99 -34.20 46.98
CA GLY A 54 -3.53 -35.37 46.25
C GLY A 54 -4.24 -35.57 44.92
N PRO A 55 -3.89 -36.62 44.16
CA PRO A 55 -4.50 -36.92 42.86
C PRO A 55 -6.01 -37.15 42.95
N GLY A 56 -6.48 -37.73 44.05
CA GLY A 56 -7.90 -38.01 44.29
C GLY A 56 -8.75 -36.78 44.57
N ASP A 57 -8.14 -35.64 44.90
CA ASP A 57 -8.85 -34.38 45.18
C ASP A 57 -9.17 -33.59 43.90
N VAL A 58 -8.62 -33.98 42.74
CA VAL A 58 -8.79 -33.27 41.48
C VAL A 58 -9.92 -33.85 40.66
N ALA A 59 -11.04 -33.13 40.59
CA ALA A 59 -12.19 -33.55 39.78
C ALA A 59 -12.02 -33.24 38.28
N ARG A 60 -11.48 -32.07 37.92
CA ARG A 60 -11.27 -31.62 36.54
C ARG A 60 -10.21 -30.52 36.46
N LEU A 61 -9.64 -30.34 35.27
CA LEU A 61 -8.81 -29.17 34.96
C LEU A 61 -9.67 -28.05 34.36
N SER A 62 -9.35 -26.81 34.69
CA SER A 62 -10.03 -25.65 34.11
C SER A 62 -9.75 -25.54 32.60
N PRO A 63 -10.74 -25.14 31.78
CA PRO A 63 -10.49 -24.84 30.36
C PRO A 63 -9.40 -23.77 30.22
N GLY A 64 -8.50 -23.94 29.24
CA GLY A 64 -7.42 -22.98 28.96
C GLY A 64 -6.12 -23.18 29.77
N VAL A 65 -6.11 -24.09 30.76
CA VAL A 65 -4.88 -24.46 31.48
C VAL A 65 -3.84 -25.05 30.52
N THR A 66 -4.28 -25.94 29.64
CA THR A 66 -3.47 -26.48 28.54
C THR A 66 -3.24 -25.39 27.48
N THR A 67 -1.99 -24.98 27.29
CA THR A 67 -1.63 -23.92 26.34
C THR A 67 -1.38 -24.47 24.94
N ARG A 68 -0.86 -25.70 24.85
CA ARG A 68 -0.63 -26.37 23.56
C ARG A 68 -0.80 -27.89 23.67
N ARG A 69 -1.34 -28.46 22.59
CA ARG A 69 -1.38 -29.90 22.32
C ARG A 69 -0.64 -30.14 21.01
N PHE A 70 0.23 -31.14 20.99
CA PHE A 70 0.88 -31.56 19.77
C PHE A 70 0.86 -33.10 19.66
N PRO A 71 0.55 -33.68 18.49
CA PRO A 71 -0.04 -33.02 17.33
C PRO A 71 -1.34 -32.27 17.66
N ALA A 72 -1.68 -31.25 16.87
CA ALA A 72 -2.86 -30.45 17.12
C ALA A 72 -4.14 -31.33 17.05
N PRO A 73 -5.20 -31.02 17.82
CA PRO A 73 -6.47 -31.71 17.72
C PRO A 73 -6.99 -31.74 16.29
N GLY A 74 -7.27 -32.94 15.76
CA GLY A 74 -7.76 -33.13 14.40
C GLY A 74 -6.70 -33.08 13.30
N ALA A 75 -5.41 -32.95 13.62
CA ALA A 75 -4.33 -33.00 12.63
C ALA A 75 -4.39 -34.30 11.82
N CYS A 76 -4.24 -34.22 10.49
CA CYS A 76 -4.38 -35.36 9.58
C CYS A 76 -3.05 -35.86 8.99
N ASP A 77 -1.98 -35.09 9.13
CA ASP A 77 -0.66 -35.32 8.53
C ASP A 77 0.49 -35.14 9.54
N ALA A 78 0.23 -35.41 10.82
CA ALA A 78 1.21 -35.24 11.88
C ALA A 78 2.49 -36.07 11.65
N GLU A 79 3.63 -35.55 12.10
CA GLU A 79 4.92 -36.22 11.96
C GLU A 79 5.00 -37.48 12.83
N ALA A 80 5.20 -38.64 12.21
CA ALA A 80 5.39 -39.89 12.94
C ALA A 80 6.74 -39.96 13.69
N THR A 81 7.72 -39.12 13.30
CA THR A 81 9.04 -39.07 13.96
C THR A 81 9.00 -38.34 15.30
N LYS A 82 7.96 -37.54 15.56
CA LYS A 82 7.83 -36.75 16.79
C LYS A 82 6.94 -37.43 17.82
N ARG A 83 7.06 -37.02 19.08
CA ARG A 83 6.21 -37.46 20.19
C ARG A 83 5.02 -36.54 20.37
N ALA A 84 3.91 -37.12 20.79
CA ALA A 84 2.80 -36.34 21.30
C ALA A 84 3.17 -35.70 22.64
N LEU A 85 2.70 -34.48 22.86
CA LEU A 85 2.92 -33.72 24.07
C LEU A 85 1.73 -32.82 24.41
N ILE A 86 1.71 -32.42 25.68
CA ILE A 86 0.85 -31.37 26.21
C ILE A 86 1.71 -30.35 26.96
N GLU A 87 1.36 -29.07 26.85
CA GLU A 87 2.14 -27.96 27.38
C GLU A 87 1.30 -27.05 28.29
N PHE A 88 1.97 -26.53 29.31
CA PHE A 88 1.48 -25.52 30.24
C PHE A 88 2.50 -24.38 30.30
N SER A 89 2.08 -23.15 30.01
CA SER A 89 2.95 -21.97 30.01
C SER A 89 2.49 -20.84 30.95
N HIS A 90 1.37 -21.00 31.64
CA HIS A 90 0.95 -20.02 32.64
C HIS A 90 1.75 -20.21 33.92
N ALA A 91 2.18 -19.12 34.55
CA ALA A 91 3.04 -19.16 35.74
C ALA A 91 2.42 -19.97 36.89
N ASP A 92 1.09 -19.94 37.02
CA ASP A 92 0.31 -20.66 38.04
C ASP A 92 -0.02 -22.11 37.64
N THR A 93 0.47 -22.61 36.50
CA THR A 93 0.26 -24.00 36.05
C THR A 93 1.56 -24.71 35.67
N LEU A 94 2.72 -24.07 35.84
CA LEU A 94 4.04 -24.69 35.56
C LEU A 94 4.31 -25.92 36.43
N ASP A 95 3.87 -25.92 37.68
CA ASP A 95 4.01 -27.06 38.60
C ASP A 95 2.91 -28.10 38.42
N LEU A 96 1.91 -27.86 37.56
CA LEU A 96 0.72 -28.70 37.46
C LEU A 96 1.05 -30.18 37.25
N PRO A 97 2.02 -30.61 36.42
CA PRO A 97 2.34 -32.04 36.28
C PRO A 97 2.75 -32.72 37.59
N TRP A 98 3.31 -31.99 38.55
CA TRP A 98 3.83 -32.51 39.82
C TRP A 98 3.07 -32.03 41.07
N ARG A 99 2.19 -31.03 40.91
CA ARG A 99 1.51 -30.32 42.02
C ARG A 99 0.81 -31.27 42.99
N TYR A 100 0.10 -32.26 42.46
CA TYR A 100 -0.66 -33.24 43.24
C TYR A 100 0.04 -34.60 43.31
N SER A 101 1.34 -34.67 43.02
CA SER A 101 2.09 -35.92 43.12
C SER A 101 2.21 -36.37 44.58
N PRO A 102 1.87 -37.62 44.91
CA PRO A 102 2.03 -38.15 46.26
C PRO A 102 3.46 -38.66 46.53
N ASP A 103 4.41 -38.47 45.61
CA ASP A 103 5.79 -38.95 45.75
C ASP A 103 6.57 -38.16 46.83
N PRO A 104 7.03 -38.81 47.91
CA PRO A 104 7.73 -38.15 49.00
C PRO A 104 9.22 -37.87 48.67
N ARG A 105 9.74 -38.36 47.54
CA ARG A 105 11.17 -38.28 47.21
C ARG A 105 11.54 -36.93 46.61
N LEU A 106 12.53 -36.28 47.22
CA LEU A 106 13.38 -35.25 46.62
C LEU A 106 14.84 -35.76 46.69
N PRO A 107 15.71 -35.53 45.68
CA PRO A 107 15.66 -34.36 44.79
C PRO A 107 15.70 -34.56 43.26
N ASN A 108 15.66 -35.76 42.65
CA ASN A 108 15.91 -35.87 41.18
C ASN A 108 14.83 -36.56 40.30
N ALA A 109 13.74 -37.10 40.86
CA ALA A 109 12.83 -37.95 40.06
C ALA A 109 11.38 -37.93 40.56
N ILE A 110 10.81 -36.75 40.83
CA ILE A 110 9.39 -36.66 41.19
C ILE A 110 8.55 -37.21 40.04
N ARG A 111 7.82 -38.29 40.29
CA ARG A 111 6.86 -38.82 39.31
C ARG A 111 5.69 -37.83 39.15
N PRO A 112 5.33 -37.42 37.92
CA PRO A 112 4.18 -36.57 37.71
C PRO A 112 2.90 -37.33 38.03
N TRP A 113 1.92 -36.65 38.62
CA TRP A 113 0.61 -37.25 38.86
C TRP A 113 -0.23 -37.29 37.58
N LEU A 114 0.17 -36.56 36.53
CA LEU A 114 -0.41 -36.58 35.20
C LEU A 114 0.51 -37.28 34.21
N VAL A 115 -0.06 -38.11 33.35
CA VAL A 115 0.63 -38.74 32.23
C VAL A 115 -0.19 -38.62 30.95
N LEU A 116 0.50 -38.44 29.82
CA LEU A 116 -0.12 -38.39 28.52
C LEU A 116 -0.09 -39.76 27.86
N VAL A 117 -1.25 -40.41 27.78
CA VAL A 117 -1.39 -41.73 27.17
C VAL A 117 -1.85 -41.59 25.72
N VAL A 118 -1.09 -42.20 24.80
CA VAL A 118 -1.37 -42.14 23.36
C VAL A 118 -1.41 -43.54 22.77
N GLY A 119 -2.48 -43.87 22.07
CA GLY A 119 -2.64 -45.18 21.43
C GLY A 119 -3.63 -45.11 20.28
N VAL A 120 -3.71 -46.20 19.51
CA VAL A 120 -4.70 -46.30 18.43
C VAL A 120 -6.12 -46.30 19.02
N PRO A 121 -7.18 -45.96 18.26
CA PRO A 121 -8.54 -45.90 18.78
C PRO A 121 -9.08 -47.18 19.44
N GLY A 122 -8.46 -48.34 19.20
CA GLY A 122 -8.77 -49.60 19.92
C GLY A 122 -8.06 -49.77 21.27
N ASP A 123 -6.99 -49.01 21.52
CA ASP A 123 -6.19 -49.09 22.73
C ASP A 123 -6.50 -47.97 23.74
N VAL A 124 -6.86 -46.79 23.23
CA VAL A 124 -7.23 -45.62 24.04
C VAL A 124 -8.62 -45.16 23.61
N LEU A 125 -9.63 -45.46 24.44
CA LEU A 125 -11.03 -45.22 24.13
C LEU A 125 -11.60 -44.15 25.07
N PRO A 126 -11.56 -42.85 24.69
CA PRO A 126 -12.21 -41.80 25.47
C PRO A 126 -13.74 -41.96 25.41
N GLY A 127 -14.36 -41.99 26.58
CA GLY A 127 -15.81 -42.03 26.77
C GLY A 127 -16.42 -40.63 26.83
N ARG A 128 -17.74 -40.54 26.60
CA ARG A 128 -18.50 -39.26 26.70
C ARG A 128 -18.75 -38.82 28.15
N ASP A 129 -18.41 -39.66 29.12
CA ASP A 129 -18.60 -39.47 30.56
C ASP A 129 -17.39 -38.82 31.25
N GLY A 130 -16.41 -38.30 30.48
CA GLY A 130 -15.17 -37.74 31.02
C GLY A 130 -14.21 -38.80 31.57
N ARG A 131 -14.38 -40.06 31.18
CA ARG A 131 -13.48 -41.18 31.52
C ARG A 131 -12.89 -41.77 30.25
N VAL A 132 -11.77 -42.47 30.39
CA VAL A 132 -11.10 -43.17 29.28
C VAL A 132 -10.85 -44.62 29.68
N THR A 133 -11.06 -45.53 28.73
CA THR A 133 -10.68 -46.94 28.87
C THR A 133 -9.34 -47.17 28.17
N LEU A 134 -8.37 -47.73 28.89
CA LEU A 134 -7.04 -48.05 28.40
C LEU A 134 -6.87 -49.57 28.29
N SER A 135 -6.51 -50.07 27.11
CA SER A 135 -6.22 -51.49 26.87
C SER A 135 -4.94 -51.94 27.59
N ALA A 136 -4.70 -53.26 27.61
CA ALA A 136 -3.45 -53.82 28.09
C ALA A 136 -2.23 -53.29 27.30
N GLN A 137 -2.38 -53.07 25.99
CA GLN A 137 -1.31 -52.55 25.13
C GLN A 137 -1.01 -51.09 25.45
N ALA A 138 -2.03 -50.25 25.62
CA ALA A 138 -1.83 -48.87 26.06
C ALA A 138 -1.07 -48.82 27.40
N GLN A 139 -1.40 -49.71 28.34
CA GLN A 139 -0.70 -49.80 29.63
C GLN A 139 0.78 -50.23 29.45
N ALA A 140 1.06 -51.21 28.59
CA ALA A 140 2.41 -51.69 28.30
C ALA A 140 3.28 -50.61 27.63
N ASP A 141 2.70 -49.79 26.75
CA ASP A 141 3.39 -48.69 26.09
C ASP A 141 3.69 -47.51 27.05
N HIS A 142 3.03 -47.47 28.22
CA HIS A 142 3.11 -46.37 29.20
C HIS A 142 3.44 -46.91 30.61
N VAL A 143 4.65 -47.44 30.78
CA VAL A 143 5.11 -48.00 32.07
C VAL A 143 5.29 -46.92 33.14
N LEU A 144 4.36 -46.86 34.11
CA LEU A 144 4.29 -45.76 35.09
C LEU A 144 5.52 -45.61 36.00
N THR A 145 6.31 -46.65 36.21
CA THR A 145 7.56 -46.53 36.97
C THR A 145 8.60 -45.62 36.27
N GLN A 146 8.46 -45.42 34.96
CA GLN A 146 9.28 -44.52 34.14
C GLN A 146 8.65 -43.13 33.93
N SER A 147 7.47 -42.87 34.49
CA SER A 147 6.73 -41.60 34.27
C SER A 147 7.49 -40.33 34.67
N HIS A 148 8.46 -40.44 35.59
CA HIS A 148 9.35 -39.34 35.98
C HIS A 148 10.23 -38.82 34.82
N LEU A 149 10.39 -39.57 33.73
CA LEU A 149 11.13 -39.15 32.54
C LEU A 149 10.28 -38.31 31.58
N TRP A 150 8.96 -38.45 31.63
CA TRP A 150 8.10 -37.92 30.57
C TRP A 150 7.62 -36.49 30.82
N ALA A 151 7.84 -35.96 32.03
CA ALA A 151 7.54 -34.58 32.35
C ALA A 151 8.83 -33.80 32.61
N HIS A 152 8.91 -32.57 32.12
CA HIS A 152 10.03 -31.67 32.35
C HIS A 152 9.62 -30.21 32.20
N VAL A 153 10.48 -29.33 32.69
CA VAL A 153 10.42 -27.89 32.49
C VAL A 153 11.42 -27.52 31.41
N HIS A 154 11.02 -26.66 30.50
CA HIS A 154 11.86 -26.17 29.41
C HIS A 154 11.83 -24.65 29.38
N VAL A 155 13.01 -24.04 29.47
CA VAL A 155 13.19 -22.59 29.39
C VAL A 155 13.88 -22.26 28.08
N VAL A 156 13.19 -21.47 27.24
CA VAL A 156 13.74 -21.00 25.97
C VAL A 156 13.34 -19.55 25.76
N ASP A 157 14.30 -18.73 25.32
CA ASP A 157 14.09 -17.31 25.02
C ASP A 157 13.43 -16.53 26.17
N GLY A 158 13.76 -16.91 27.41
CA GLY A 158 13.22 -16.30 28.64
C GLY A 158 11.81 -16.76 29.02
N VAL A 159 11.18 -17.66 28.25
CA VAL A 159 9.85 -18.20 28.54
C VAL A 159 9.97 -19.62 29.09
N THR A 160 9.26 -19.88 30.19
CA THR A 160 9.24 -21.18 30.88
C THR A 160 7.99 -21.96 30.50
N TYR A 161 8.18 -23.23 30.14
CA TYR A 161 7.13 -24.18 29.81
C TYR A 161 7.25 -25.42 30.67
N SER A 162 6.11 -25.98 31.07
CA SER A 162 6.03 -27.32 31.66
C SER A 162 5.37 -28.25 30.65
N ARG A 163 5.98 -29.41 30.40
CA ARG A 163 5.56 -30.32 29.33
C ARG A 163 5.45 -31.74 29.82
N ILE A 164 4.44 -32.45 29.32
CA ILE A 164 4.31 -33.90 29.47
C ILE A 164 4.35 -34.51 28.07
N LEU A 165 5.33 -35.37 27.83
CA LEU A 165 5.52 -36.15 26.61
C LEU A 165 4.85 -37.52 26.75
N SER A 166 4.43 -38.12 25.64
CA SER A 166 4.09 -39.53 25.62
C SER A 166 5.30 -40.39 25.23
N PRO A 167 5.56 -41.51 25.92
CA PRO A 167 6.58 -42.49 25.53
C PRO A 167 6.22 -43.25 24.24
N LYS A 168 4.97 -43.14 23.75
CA LYS A 168 4.53 -43.81 22.52
C LYS A 168 5.32 -43.32 21.30
N ILE A 169 5.96 -44.27 20.60
CA ILE A 169 6.52 -44.04 19.27
C ILE A 169 5.39 -44.16 18.24
N LEU A 170 5.21 -43.11 17.45
CA LEU A 170 4.15 -43.04 16.45
C LEU A 170 4.57 -43.78 15.17
N GLN A 171 3.59 -44.34 14.48
CA GLN A 171 3.73 -44.96 13.17
C GLN A 171 3.15 -44.04 12.11
N ALA A 172 3.69 -44.08 10.89
CA ALA A 172 3.17 -43.31 9.76
C ALA A 172 1.76 -43.79 9.36
N MET A 173 0.94 -42.89 8.82
CA MET A 173 -0.40 -43.17 8.29
C MET A 173 -1.39 -43.81 9.30
N THR A 174 -1.21 -43.54 10.59
CA THR A 174 -1.96 -44.17 11.69
C THR A 174 -2.77 -43.13 12.48
N ALA A 175 -4.01 -43.48 12.84
CA ALA A 175 -4.85 -42.66 13.70
C ALA A 175 -4.58 -42.96 15.18
N TYR A 176 -4.59 -41.93 16.02
CA TYR A 176 -4.32 -41.99 17.45
C TYR A 176 -5.32 -41.18 18.25
N ASN A 177 -5.57 -41.63 19.48
CA ASN A 177 -6.20 -40.87 20.54
C ASN A 177 -5.16 -40.57 21.62
N ALA A 178 -5.12 -39.32 22.07
CA ALA A 178 -4.31 -38.86 23.19
C ALA A 178 -5.23 -38.49 24.35
N CYS A 179 -4.89 -38.96 25.55
CA CYS A 179 -5.65 -38.72 26.77
C CYS A 179 -4.72 -38.38 27.93
N LEU A 180 -5.00 -37.26 28.61
CA LEU A 180 -4.32 -36.86 29.84
C LEU A 180 -5.03 -37.49 31.04
N VAL A 181 -4.33 -38.38 31.75
CA VAL A 181 -4.91 -39.21 32.82
C VAL A 181 -4.05 -39.12 34.08
N PRO A 182 -4.62 -39.44 35.26
CA PRO A 182 -3.82 -39.53 36.46
C PRO A 182 -2.93 -40.79 36.45
N ALA A 183 -1.69 -40.66 36.90
CA ALA A 183 -0.75 -41.77 37.12
C ALA A 183 -1.06 -42.56 38.39
N TYR A 184 -1.88 -41.99 39.29
CA TYR A 184 -2.24 -42.56 40.58
C TYR A 184 -3.75 -42.61 40.76
N VAL A 185 -4.23 -43.60 41.49
CA VAL A 185 -5.64 -43.73 41.89
C VAL A 185 -5.70 -43.89 43.41
N VAL A 186 -6.64 -43.19 44.03
CA VAL A 186 -7.00 -43.36 45.44
C VAL A 186 -8.28 -44.18 45.49
N GLU A 187 -8.23 -45.33 46.14
CA GLU A 187 -9.39 -46.20 46.34
C GLU A 187 -10.36 -45.61 47.37
N PRO A 188 -11.64 -46.05 47.41
CA PRO A 188 -12.62 -45.56 48.37
C PRO A 188 -12.23 -45.74 49.85
N ASP A 189 -11.34 -46.69 50.15
CA ASP A 189 -10.78 -46.92 51.49
C ASP A 189 -9.59 -46.01 51.83
N GLY A 190 -9.21 -45.11 50.91
CA GLY A 190 -8.07 -44.20 51.04
C GLY A 190 -6.73 -44.77 50.56
N THR A 191 -6.70 -46.02 50.06
CA THR A 191 -5.46 -46.64 49.59
C THR A 191 -4.98 -46.00 48.30
N LEU A 192 -3.73 -45.53 48.28
CA LEU A 192 -3.06 -45.00 47.09
C LEU A 192 -2.40 -46.14 46.29
N ARG A 193 -2.64 -46.19 44.97
CA ARG A 193 -1.93 -47.09 44.05
C ARG A 193 -1.63 -46.43 42.72
N ASP A 194 -0.73 -47.02 41.95
CA ASP A 194 -0.54 -46.67 40.54
C ASP A 194 -1.83 -46.96 39.75
N ALA A 195 -2.15 -46.10 38.79
CA ALA A 195 -3.39 -46.19 38.01
C ALA A 195 -3.52 -47.49 37.21
N TRP A 196 -2.39 -48.07 36.81
CA TRP A 196 -2.28 -49.43 36.27
C TRP A 196 -0.96 -50.08 36.73
N PRO A 197 -0.91 -51.42 36.82
CA PRO A 197 0.29 -52.12 37.27
C PRO A 197 1.44 -52.02 36.26
N ALA A 198 2.66 -52.30 36.72
CA ALA A 198 3.88 -52.27 35.90
C ALA A 198 3.94 -53.35 34.80
N GLY A 199 2.95 -54.25 34.73
CA GLY A 199 2.77 -55.23 33.65
C GLY A 199 1.39 -55.11 33.01
N ALA A 200 1.27 -55.42 31.72
CA ALA A 200 0.01 -55.35 30.97
C ALA A 200 -1.11 -56.12 31.70
N GLY A 201 -2.15 -55.40 32.11
CA GLY A 201 -3.27 -55.95 32.88
C GLY A 201 -4.59 -55.95 32.11
N GLN A 202 -5.68 -56.24 32.82
CA GLN A 202 -7.04 -56.02 32.29
C GLN A 202 -7.24 -54.53 31.94
N PRO A 203 -8.13 -54.20 30.99
CA PRO A 203 -8.43 -52.82 30.67
C PRO A 203 -8.83 -52.01 31.91
N VAL A 204 -8.25 -50.82 32.07
CA VAL A 204 -8.53 -49.92 33.20
C VAL A 204 -9.38 -48.74 32.73
N ARG A 205 -10.23 -48.19 33.61
CA ARG A 205 -11.07 -47.04 33.32
C ARG A 205 -10.83 -45.88 34.28
N LEU A 206 -10.23 -44.82 33.77
CA LEU A 206 -9.72 -43.69 34.55
C LEU A 206 -10.46 -42.39 34.23
N PRO A 207 -10.44 -41.39 35.12
CA PRO A 207 -10.76 -40.01 34.76
C PRO A 207 -9.89 -39.52 33.61
N CYS A 208 -10.47 -38.74 32.70
CA CYS A 208 -9.77 -38.15 31.58
C CYS A 208 -9.86 -36.62 31.70
N PHE A 209 -8.72 -35.97 31.92
CA PHE A 209 -8.67 -34.52 32.13
C PHE A 209 -8.60 -33.73 30.82
N ASP A 210 -8.08 -34.34 29.77
CA ASP A 210 -7.98 -33.76 28.43
C ASP A 210 -7.92 -34.89 27.40
N SER A 211 -8.51 -34.70 26.22
CA SER A 211 -8.44 -35.70 25.15
C SER A 211 -8.58 -35.08 23.77
N TRP A 212 -7.83 -35.61 22.81
CA TRP A 212 -7.98 -35.27 21.40
C TRP A 212 -7.56 -36.45 20.51
N SER A 213 -7.97 -36.40 19.25
CA SER A 213 -7.53 -37.35 18.23
C SER A 213 -6.67 -36.64 17.18
N PHE A 214 -5.78 -37.41 16.54
CA PHE A 214 -4.97 -36.97 15.41
C PHE A 214 -4.59 -38.16 14.56
N ARG A 215 -4.06 -37.90 13.37
CA ARG A 215 -3.55 -38.90 12.44
C ARG A 215 -2.19 -38.46 11.92
N THR A 216 -1.27 -39.41 11.83
CA THR A 216 0.06 -39.18 11.27
C THR A 216 0.03 -39.28 9.74
N GLY A 217 0.90 -38.51 9.08
CA GLY A 217 1.07 -38.51 7.63
C GLY A 217 2.01 -39.60 7.12
N GLU A 218 2.49 -39.41 5.89
CA GLU A 218 3.55 -40.23 5.29
C GLU A 218 4.82 -40.24 6.15
N ALA A 219 5.63 -41.29 5.99
CA ALA A 219 6.88 -41.42 6.73
C ALA A 219 7.85 -40.26 6.46
N GLY A 220 8.67 -39.97 7.46
CA GLY A 220 9.68 -38.90 7.43
C GLY A 220 9.16 -37.55 7.91
N ASP A 221 10.07 -36.73 8.45
CA ASP A 221 9.84 -35.33 8.79
C ASP A 221 10.53 -34.36 7.83
N PHE A 222 10.54 -33.07 8.17
CA PHE A 222 11.15 -32.03 7.34
C PHE A 222 12.60 -32.39 6.96
N GLY A 223 13.41 -32.80 7.93
CA GLY A 223 14.81 -33.16 7.70
C GLY A 223 14.94 -34.38 6.80
N ASP A 224 14.14 -35.42 7.04
CA ASP A 224 14.17 -36.65 6.23
C ASP A 224 13.73 -36.41 4.78
N ILE A 225 12.80 -35.50 4.53
CA ILE A 225 12.36 -35.16 3.16
C ILE A 225 13.39 -34.29 2.48
N ALA A 226 13.89 -33.26 3.16
CA ALA A 226 14.89 -32.35 2.62
C ALA A 226 16.22 -33.07 2.32
N SER A 227 16.61 -34.07 3.11
CA SER A 227 17.85 -34.83 2.88
C SER A 227 17.79 -35.77 1.67
N ARG A 228 16.59 -36.08 1.14
CA ARG A 228 16.44 -36.87 -0.09
C ARG A 228 16.58 -36.03 -1.35
N LEU A 229 16.50 -34.70 -1.23
CA LEU A 229 16.59 -33.78 -2.35
C LEU A 229 17.97 -33.88 -3.01
N GLN A 230 17.97 -34.18 -4.30
CA GLN A 230 19.19 -34.31 -5.09
C GLN A 230 19.06 -33.56 -6.41
N THR A 231 20.19 -33.11 -6.94
CA THR A 231 20.24 -32.65 -8.34
C THR A 231 20.06 -33.84 -9.27
N PRO A 232 19.27 -33.73 -10.34
CA PRO A 232 19.15 -34.81 -11.32
C PRO A 232 20.51 -35.22 -11.88
N ALA A 233 20.69 -36.53 -12.11
CA ALA A 233 21.84 -37.00 -12.87
C ALA A 233 21.70 -36.59 -14.35
N ALA A 234 22.82 -36.43 -15.06
CA ALA A 234 22.80 -36.05 -16.48
C ALA A 234 21.99 -37.01 -17.38
N THR A 235 21.82 -38.26 -16.96
CA THR A 235 21.01 -39.28 -17.66
C THR A 235 19.52 -39.19 -17.35
N GLU A 236 19.12 -38.45 -16.32
CA GLU A 236 17.72 -38.30 -15.89
C GLU A 236 17.00 -37.16 -16.62
N LEU A 237 17.75 -36.15 -17.08
CA LEU A 237 17.24 -35.06 -17.90
C LEU A 237 17.66 -35.31 -19.35
N ASP A 238 16.70 -35.54 -20.23
CA ASP A 238 16.97 -35.63 -21.66
C ASP A 238 17.32 -34.24 -22.26
N ASP A 239 17.84 -34.25 -23.49
CA ASP A 239 18.15 -33.01 -24.24
C ASP A 239 16.88 -32.22 -24.63
N THR A 240 15.69 -32.79 -24.41
CA THR A 240 14.39 -32.17 -24.63
C THR A 240 13.82 -31.50 -23.37
N PHE A 241 14.41 -31.69 -22.20
CA PHE A 241 13.93 -31.02 -20.99
C PHE A 241 14.12 -29.50 -21.09
N GLY A 242 13.05 -28.74 -20.88
CA GLY A 242 13.04 -27.29 -21.10
C GLY A 242 13.01 -26.85 -22.57
N ARG A 243 12.90 -27.80 -23.51
CA ARG A 243 12.86 -27.56 -24.96
C ARG A 243 11.72 -28.34 -25.63
N ALA A 244 10.86 -27.64 -26.36
CA ALA A 244 9.82 -28.24 -27.17
C ALA A 244 10.21 -28.24 -28.65
N ASP A 245 9.95 -29.36 -29.33
CA ASP A 245 10.06 -29.47 -30.78
C ASP A 245 8.73 -29.06 -31.43
N LEU A 246 8.78 -28.03 -32.28
CA LEU A 246 7.67 -27.45 -32.99
C LEU A 246 7.76 -27.83 -34.47
N THR A 247 6.89 -28.72 -34.91
CA THR A 247 6.77 -29.06 -36.32
C THR A 247 5.86 -28.05 -37.02
N TYR A 248 6.44 -27.18 -37.84
CA TYR A 248 5.68 -26.28 -38.72
C TYR A 248 5.35 -26.99 -40.03
N LEU A 249 4.06 -27.13 -40.34
CA LEU A 249 3.57 -27.72 -41.58
C LEU A 249 3.32 -26.63 -42.62
N ARG A 250 3.86 -26.80 -43.83
CA ARG A 250 3.67 -25.86 -44.93
C ARG A 250 2.18 -25.71 -45.26
N ARG A 251 1.70 -24.47 -45.42
CA ARG A 251 0.28 -24.17 -45.68
C ARG A 251 -0.15 -24.53 -47.10
N LYS A 252 0.77 -24.40 -48.07
CA LYS A 252 0.56 -24.79 -49.47
C LYS A 252 1.28 -26.10 -49.78
N PRO A 253 0.76 -26.94 -50.70
CA PRO A 253 1.47 -28.13 -51.16
C PRO A 253 2.89 -27.75 -51.63
N PRO A 254 3.95 -28.45 -51.19
CA PRO A 254 5.32 -28.12 -51.57
C PRO A 254 5.53 -28.32 -53.06
N GLY A 255 6.25 -27.39 -53.69
CA GLY A 255 6.77 -27.57 -55.05
C GLY A 255 7.88 -28.62 -55.11
N PRO A 256 8.33 -29.01 -56.32
CA PRO A 256 9.45 -29.93 -56.48
C PRO A 256 10.71 -29.43 -55.76
N GLY A 257 11.21 -30.21 -54.79
CA GLY A 257 12.41 -29.88 -54.01
C GLY A 257 12.18 -28.99 -52.77
N GLU A 258 10.95 -28.60 -52.48
CA GLU A 258 10.61 -27.83 -51.27
C GLU A 258 10.28 -28.77 -50.09
N PRO A 259 10.73 -28.46 -48.86
CA PRO A 259 10.41 -29.26 -47.69
C PRO A 259 8.92 -29.13 -47.31
N PRO A 260 8.23 -30.23 -46.96
CA PRO A 260 6.83 -30.21 -46.53
C PRO A 260 6.63 -29.64 -45.11
N SER A 261 7.67 -29.66 -44.30
CA SER A 261 7.67 -29.18 -42.91
C SER A 261 9.04 -28.67 -42.49
N ALA A 262 9.07 -27.88 -41.42
CA ALA A 262 10.30 -27.51 -40.71
C ALA A 262 10.14 -27.88 -39.23
N THR A 263 11.22 -28.35 -38.62
CA THR A 263 11.29 -28.55 -37.17
C THR A 263 11.97 -27.32 -36.55
N LEU A 264 11.27 -26.67 -35.64
CA LEU A 264 11.76 -25.53 -34.87
C LEU A 264 11.88 -25.95 -33.41
N HIS A 265 12.75 -25.26 -32.68
CA HIS A 265 12.88 -25.47 -31.25
C HIS A 265 12.40 -24.24 -30.51
N ALA A 266 11.62 -24.45 -29.45
CA ALA A 266 11.11 -23.41 -28.59
C ALA A 266 11.30 -23.80 -27.12
N ALA A 267 11.23 -22.80 -26.26
CA ALA A 267 11.16 -22.99 -24.81
C ALA A 267 9.85 -22.39 -24.29
N GLY A 268 9.43 -22.84 -23.12
CA GLY A 268 8.29 -22.28 -22.40
C GLY A 268 8.65 -20.98 -21.68
N ALA A 269 7.87 -20.64 -20.66
CA ALA A 269 8.19 -19.52 -19.75
C ALA A 269 9.44 -19.79 -18.88
N LEU A 270 9.74 -21.07 -18.63
CA LEU A 270 10.96 -21.55 -17.98
C LEU A 270 11.77 -22.40 -18.96
N GLN A 271 13.09 -22.31 -18.85
CA GLN A 271 14.05 -23.01 -19.71
C GLN A 271 15.29 -23.45 -18.92
N ARG A 272 16.14 -24.30 -19.53
CA ARG A 272 17.43 -24.67 -18.93
C ARG A 272 18.37 -23.46 -18.87
N PRO A 273 19.21 -23.33 -17.83
CA PRO A 273 20.20 -22.25 -17.76
C PRO A 273 21.16 -22.23 -18.96
N SER A 274 21.50 -23.40 -19.51
CA SER A 274 22.35 -23.54 -20.71
C SER A 274 21.72 -22.97 -21.99
N MET A 275 20.40 -22.83 -22.03
CA MET A 275 19.66 -22.23 -23.14
C MET A 275 19.39 -20.73 -22.92
N ALA A 276 19.61 -20.23 -21.71
CA ALA A 276 19.24 -18.88 -21.33
C ALA A 276 20.13 -17.86 -22.07
N GLY A 277 19.50 -16.93 -22.79
CA GLY A 277 20.20 -15.92 -23.59
C GLY A 277 20.83 -16.44 -24.89
N VAL A 278 20.64 -17.72 -25.22
CA VAL A 278 21.06 -18.30 -26.50
C VAL A 278 19.87 -18.24 -27.46
N PRO A 279 19.90 -17.38 -28.50
CA PRO A 279 18.81 -17.33 -29.47
C PRO A 279 18.72 -18.67 -30.20
N PHE A 280 17.51 -19.21 -30.32
CA PHE A 280 17.29 -20.33 -31.22
C PHE A 280 17.59 -19.93 -32.67
N ALA A 281 17.93 -20.91 -33.51
CA ALA A 281 18.10 -20.70 -34.94
C ALA A 281 16.90 -19.94 -35.54
N ALA A 282 17.19 -19.00 -36.44
CA ALA A 282 16.16 -18.27 -37.17
C ALA A 282 15.29 -19.26 -37.98
N ALA A 283 14.00 -18.95 -38.10
CA ALA A 283 13.11 -19.74 -38.94
C ALA A 283 13.58 -19.68 -40.40
N ASP A 284 13.40 -20.78 -41.14
CA ASP A 284 13.72 -20.80 -42.57
C ASP A 284 13.00 -19.67 -43.30
N PRO A 285 13.61 -19.06 -44.34
CA PRO A 285 13.01 -17.94 -45.07
C PRO A 285 11.60 -18.23 -45.60
N TRP A 286 11.32 -19.48 -45.97
CA TRP A 286 10.00 -19.88 -46.46
C TRP A 286 8.94 -19.91 -45.34
N VAL A 287 9.33 -20.31 -44.11
CA VAL A 287 8.45 -20.26 -42.94
C VAL A 287 8.15 -18.80 -42.61
N ALA A 288 9.19 -17.96 -42.54
CA ALA A 288 9.03 -16.54 -42.29
C ALA A 288 8.09 -15.87 -43.31
N ALA A 289 8.21 -16.21 -44.59
CA ALA A 289 7.30 -15.71 -45.64
C ALA A 289 5.85 -16.17 -45.44
N GLU A 290 5.60 -17.42 -45.04
CA GLU A 290 4.25 -17.91 -44.75
C GLU A 290 3.63 -17.26 -43.51
N ILE A 291 4.44 -16.96 -42.49
CA ILE A 291 4.00 -16.24 -41.28
C ILE A 291 3.69 -14.78 -41.60
N ALA A 292 4.53 -14.10 -42.39
CA ALA A 292 4.29 -12.73 -42.81
C ALA A 292 2.95 -12.63 -43.58
N ALA A 293 2.69 -13.60 -44.46
CA ALA A 293 1.45 -13.69 -45.23
C ALA A 293 0.19 -13.95 -44.38
N LEU A 294 0.30 -14.25 -43.09
CA LEU A 294 -0.87 -14.33 -42.18
C LEU A 294 -1.42 -12.94 -41.82
N ALA A 295 -0.59 -11.91 -41.90
CA ALA A 295 -0.98 -10.53 -41.60
C ALA A 295 -1.54 -9.79 -42.83
N ASP A 296 -1.44 -10.39 -44.02
CA ASP A 296 -1.94 -9.79 -45.26
C ASP A 296 -3.46 -9.66 -45.25
N ALA A 297 -3.94 -8.50 -45.68
CA ALA A 297 -5.36 -8.27 -45.87
C ALA A 297 -5.89 -9.18 -47.00
N LEU A 298 -6.86 -10.02 -46.66
CA LEU A 298 -7.54 -10.84 -47.65
C LEU A 298 -8.55 -9.97 -48.44
N PRO A 299 -8.59 -10.07 -49.78
CA PRO A 299 -9.56 -9.34 -50.58
C PRO A 299 -10.99 -9.76 -50.19
N ALA A 300 -11.76 -8.82 -49.65
CA ALA A 300 -13.14 -9.02 -49.25
C ALA A 300 -14.09 -8.20 -50.16
N PRO A 301 -15.25 -8.75 -50.59
CA PRO A 301 -16.27 -7.97 -51.29
C PRO A 301 -16.72 -6.76 -50.46
N ALA A 302 -17.05 -5.65 -51.13
CA ALA A 302 -17.53 -4.45 -50.47
C ALA A 302 -18.69 -4.76 -49.50
N GLY A 303 -18.56 -4.32 -48.25
CA GLY A 303 -19.57 -4.54 -47.19
C GLY A 303 -19.42 -5.84 -46.40
N ARG A 304 -18.41 -6.67 -46.67
CA ARG A 304 -18.06 -7.82 -45.81
C ARG A 304 -16.67 -7.65 -45.21
N TRP A 305 -16.56 -7.90 -43.92
CA TRP A 305 -15.27 -8.02 -43.24
C TRP A 305 -14.84 -9.49 -43.21
N VAL A 306 -13.54 -9.74 -43.32
CA VAL A 306 -12.95 -11.07 -43.19
C VAL A 306 -12.12 -11.08 -41.91
N LEU A 307 -12.39 -12.03 -41.03
CA LEU A 307 -11.53 -12.25 -39.86
C LEU A 307 -10.21 -12.84 -40.33
N THR A 308 -9.13 -12.06 -40.26
CA THR A 308 -7.77 -12.51 -40.55
C THR A 308 -7.07 -12.95 -39.27
N ALA A 309 -5.85 -13.49 -39.41
CA ALA A 309 -5.04 -13.77 -38.23
C ALA A 309 -4.68 -12.45 -37.50
N PRO A 310 -4.49 -12.47 -36.17
CA PRO A 310 -4.19 -11.27 -35.40
C PRO A 310 -2.88 -10.58 -35.82
N VAL A 311 -2.88 -9.24 -35.82
CA VAL A 311 -1.67 -8.43 -35.97
C VAL A 311 -1.28 -7.90 -34.59
N TYR A 312 -0.45 -8.65 -33.88
CA TYR A 312 -0.21 -8.46 -32.44
C TYR A 312 0.38 -7.11 -32.07
N HIS A 313 1.22 -6.50 -32.91
CA HIS A 313 1.84 -5.19 -32.63
C HIS A 313 0.88 -4.00 -32.84
N ALA A 314 -0.18 -4.16 -33.65
CA ALA A 314 -1.00 -3.06 -34.13
C ALA A 314 -1.68 -2.23 -33.01
N PRO A 315 -2.18 -2.81 -31.90
CA PRO A 315 -2.77 -2.02 -30.83
C PRO A 315 -1.78 -1.12 -30.09
N PHE A 316 -0.48 -1.42 -30.13
CA PHE A 316 0.56 -0.78 -29.32
C PHE A 316 1.46 0.16 -30.12
N THR A 317 1.39 0.12 -31.45
CA THR A 317 2.17 0.95 -32.37
C THR A 317 1.28 2.05 -32.98
N PRO A 318 1.84 3.17 -33.47
CA PRO A 318 1.06 4.17 -34.21
C PRO A 318 0.35 3.53 -35.42
N PRO A 319 -0.88 3.96 -35.75
CA PRO A 319 -1.59 3.45 -36.93
C PRO A 319 -0.76 3.60 -38.21
N GLY A 320 -0.69 2.54 -39.01
CA GLY A 320 0.09 2.51 -40.26
C GLY A 320 1.58 2.19 -40.10
N THR A 321 2.06 1.94 -38.88
CA THR A 321 3.46 1.50 -38.65
C THR A 321 3.65 0.09 -39.20
N ALA A 322 4.53 -0.06 -40.19
CA ALA A 322 4.92 -1.38 -40.71
C ALA A 322 5.98 -2.02 -39.79
N PRO A 323 5.89 -3.33 -39.52
CA PRO A 323 6.88 -4.03 -38.70
C PRO A 323 8.14 -4.29 -39.54
N VAL A 324 9.17 -3.42 -39.41
CA VAL A 324 10.41 -3.52 -40.21
C VAL A 324 11.53 -4.24 -39.45
N ALA A 325 11.63 -4.04 -38.14
CA ALA A 325 12.66 -4.65 -37.29
C ALA A 325 12.15 -4.82 -35.84
N GLY A 326 12.94 -5.49 -35.00
CA GLY A 326 12.66 -5.67 -33.57
C GLY A 326 11.48 -6.60 -33.27
N TRP A 327 10.94 -6.45 -32.06
CA TRP A 327 9.87 -7.28 -31.51
C TRP A 327 8.62 -7.34 -32.39
N SER A 328 8.27 -6.23 -33.05
CA SER A 328 7.09 -6.15 -33.93
C SER A 328 7.25 -7.01 -35.18
N HIS A 329 8.46 -7.03 -35.77
CA HIS A 329 8.82 -7.84 -36.92
C HIS A 329 8.90 -9.33 -36.58
N GLN A 330 9.35 -9.69 -35.38
CA GLN A 330 9.46 -11.08 -34.96
C GLN A 330 8.10 -11.83 -34.95
N PHE A 331 6.98 -11.14 -34.71
CA PHE A 331 5.63 -11.74 -34.82
C PHE A 331 5.20 -12.07 -36.27
N HIS A 332 5.89 -11.50 -37.25
CA HIS A 332 5.65 -11.67 -38.68
C HIS A 332 6.66 -12.64 -39.32
N THR A 333 7.77 -12.95 -38.67
CA THR A 333 8.79 -13.84 -39.22
C THR A 333 8.99 -15.13 -38.43
N ASP A 334 8.63 -15.16 -37.15
CA ASP A 334 8.88 -16.32 -36.28
C ASP A 334 7.56 -16.90 -35.73
N PRO A 335 7.20 -18.16 -36.10
CA PRO A 335 5.99 -18.80 -35.58
C PRO A 335 6.05 -19.05 -34.06
N ARG A 336 7.23 -19.11 -33.44
CA ARG A 336 7.36 -19.34 -31.99
C ARG A 336 6.86 -18.14 -31.20
N GLN A 337 7.26 -16.93 -31.62
CA GLN A 337 6.80 -15.68 -31.00
C GLN A 337 5.31 -15.47 -31.22
N ARG A 338 4.83 -15.79 -32.44
CA ARG A 338 3.40 -15.76 -32.77
C ARG A 338 2.59 -16.78 -31.95
N GLY A 339 3.16 -17.94 -31.67
CA GLY A 339 2.58 -18.99 -30.82
C GLY A 339 2.47 -18.56 -29.36
N ALA A 340 3.52 -17.95 -28.79
CA ALA A 340 3.48 -17.39 -27.44
C ALA A 340 2.40 -16.32 -27.30
N ALA A 341 2.30 -15.39 -28.26
CA ALA A 341 1.19 -14.42 -28.31
C ALA A 341 -0.18 -15.09 -28.51
N GLY A 342 -0.26 -16.20 -29.24
CA GLY A 342 -1.49 -16.99 -29.36
C GLY A 342 -1.95 -17.57 -28.02
N LEU A 343 -1.04 -18.13 -27.22
CA LEU A 343 -1.33 -18.61 -25.86
C LEU A 343 -1.78 -17.46 -24.94
N GLY A 344 -1.16 -16.30 -25.07
CA GLY A 344 -1.57 -15.09 -24.36
C GLY A 344 -2.96 -14.61 -24.75
N ALA A 345 -3.24 -14.55 -26.05
CA ALA A 345 -4.57 -14.19 -26.56
C ALA A 345 -5.63 -15.19 -26.07
N TRP A 346 -5.32 -16.48 -26.04
CA TRP A 346 -6.18 -17.51 -25.46
C TRP A 346 -6.44 -17.27 -23.97
N ALA A 347 -5.43 -16.86 -23.19
CA ALA A 347 -5.61 -16.44 -21.80
C ALA A 347 -6.57 -15.26 -21.68
N GLY A 348 -6.43 -14.26 -22.55
CA GLY A 348 -7.34 -13.11 -22.63
C GLY A 348 -8.79 -13.50 -22.93
N ILE A 349 -8.99 -14.47 -23.83
CA ILE A 349 -10.33 -15.02 -24.15
C ILE A 349 -10.89 -15.77 -22.94
N ALA A 350 -10.13 -16.71 -22.40
CA ALA A 350 -10.58 -17.58 -21.31
C ALA A 350 -10.88 -16.81 -20.02
N TRP A 351 -10.15 -15.72 -19.75
CA TRP A 351 -10.32 -14.87 -18.57
C TRP A 351 -11.08 -13.56 -18.86
N GLN A 352 -11.76 -13.44 -20.00
CA GLN A 352 -12.43 -12.20 -20.43
C GLN A 352 -13.33 -11.59 -19.34
N ASP A 353 -14.10 -12.41 -18.62
CA ASP A 353 -15.00 -11.92 -17.56
C ASP A 353 -14.23 -11.46 -16.33
N ARG A 354 -13.20 -12.22 -15.92
CA ARG A 354 -12.32 -11.84 -14.80
C ARG A 354 -11.55 -10.54 -15.09
N ILE A 355 -11.11 -10.36 -16.33
CA ILE A 355 -10.43 -9.16 -16.81
C ILE A 355 -11.39 -7.97 -16.81
N ALA A 356 -12.62 -8.16 -17.30
CA ALA A 356 -13.65 -7.13 -17.30
C ALA A 356 -14.04 -6.71 -15.89
N ASP A 357 -14.20 -7.65 -14.96
CA ASP A 357 -14.51 -7.38 -13.56
C ASP A 357 -13.39 -6.58 -12.88
N ALA A 358 -12.13 -6.99 -13.08
CA ALA A 358 -10.97 -6.25 -12.56
C ALA A 358 -10.88 -4.83 -13.13
N ALA A 359 -11.17 -4.66 -14.42
CA ALA A 359 -11.22 -3.34 -15.06
C ALA A 359 -12.39 -2.49 -14.55
N ALA A 360 -13.56 -3.08 -14.30
CA ALA A 360 -14.73 -2.39 -13.77
C ALA A 360 -14.48 -1.84 -12.36
N ILE A 361 -13.81 -2.61 -11.49
CA ILE A 361 -13.40 -2.16 -10.15
C ILE A 361 -12.50 -0.92 -10.26
N ARG A 362 -11.49 -0.95 -11.14
CA ARG A 362 -10.59 0.19 -11.36
C ARG A 362 -11.26 1.39 -12.02
N ALA A 363 -12.25 1.16 -12.87
CA ALA A 363 -13.01 2.22 -13.54
C ALA A 363 -14.05 2.89 -12.60
N GLY A 364 -14.54 2.18 -11.58
CA GLY A 364 -15.52 2.70 -10.62
C GLY A 364 -15.04 3.94 -9.86
N ASP A 365 -13.74 4.01 -9.53
CA ASP A 365 -13.11 5.15 -8.87
C ASP A 365 -13.12 6.44 -9.73
N LEU A 366 -13.38 6.31 -11.04
CA LEU A 366 -13.27 7.38 -12.02
C LEU A 366 -14.60 8.08 -12.36
N ALA A 367 -15.73 7.56 -11.87
CA ALA A 367 -17.05 8.11 -12.20
C ALA A 367 -17.18 9.59 -11.78
N ILE A 368 -16.63 9.94 -10.62
CA ILE A 368 -16.62 11.31 -10.08
C ILE A 368 -15.77 12.25 -10.95
N ALA A 369 -14.62 11.78 -11.44
CA ALA A 369 -13.76 12.57 -12.32
C ALA A 369 -14.43 12.82 -13.67
N ARG A 370 -15.07 11.79 -14.26
CA ARG A 370 -15.84 11.89 -15.49
C ARG A 370 -17.02 12.86 -15.36
N GLU A 371 -17.75 12.83 -14.24
CA GLU A 371 -18.84 13.77 -13.97
C GLU A 371 -18.33 15.21 -13.90
N ARG A 372 -17.22 15.45 -13.19
CA ARG A 372 -16.62 16.79 -13.06
C ARG A 372 -16.12 17.34 -14.41
N VAL A 373 -15.41 16.53 -15.20
CA VAL A 373 -14.94 16.92 -16.54
C VAL A 373 -16.13 17.18 -17.48
N GLY A 374 -17.15 16.32 -17.44
CA GLY A 374 -18.38 16.50 -18.21
C GLY A 374 -19.12 17.81 -17.89
N ASN A 375 -19.26 18.15 -16.60
CA ASN A 375 -19.89 19.40 -16.17
C ASN A 375 -19.11 20.64 -16.62
N VAL A 376 -17.77 20.55 -16.66
CA VAL A 376 -16.89 21.64 -17.10
C VAL A 376 -16.97 21.83 -18.61
N ALA A 377 -16.95 20.74 -19.38
CA ALA A 377 -17.14 20.78 -20.82
C ALA A 377 -18.51 21.38 -21.18
N LEU A 378 -19.58 20.93 -20.52
CA LEU A 378 -20.93 21.48 -20.68
C LEU A 378 -20.99 22.98 -20.33
N GLY A 379 -20.40 23.36 -19.19
CA GLY A 379 -20.34 24.75 -18.75
C GLY A 379 -19.56 25.64 -19.72
N LEU A 380 -18.49 25.13 -20.31
CA LEU A 380 -17.68 25.85 -21.31
C LEU A 380 -18.48 26.08 -22.59
N GLU A 381 -19.16 25.07 -23.12
CA GLU A 381 -20.00 25.21 -24.32
C GLU A 381 -21.20 26.15 -24.08
N ALA A 382 -21.84 26.06 -22.92
CA ALA A 382 -22.89 27.01 -22.53
C ALA A 382 -22.34 28.44 -22.45
N THR A 383 -21.15 28.63 -21.88
CA THR A 383 -20.49 29.94 -21.77
C THR A 383 -20.09 30.49 -23.13
N ARG A 384 -19.53 29.66 -24.03
CA ARG A 384 -19.21 30.04 -25.43
C ARG A 384 -20.46 30.49 -26.17
N SER A 385 -21.57 29.77 -26.01
CA SER A 385 -22.87 30.13 -26.60
C SER A 385 -23.39 31.47 -26.07
N LEU A 386 -23.37 31.69 -24.75
CA LEU A 386 -23.80 32.95 -24.13
C LEU A 386 -22.89 34.12 -24.51
N TRP A 387 -21.58 33.90 -24.54
CA TRP A 387 -20.58 34.89 -24.97
C TRP A 387 -20.85 35.34 -26.39
N PHE A 388 -21.01 34.39 -27.32
CA PHE A 388 -21.32 34.69 -28.72
C PHE A 388 -22.65 35.45 -28.89
N ARG A 389 -23.68 35.13 -28.09
CA ARG A 389 -25.01 35.74 -28.20
C ARG A 389 -25.17 37.09 -27.52
N HIS A 390 -24.46 37.34 -26.43
CA HIS A 390 -24.73 38.46 -25.52
C HIS A 390 -23.56 39.41 -25.29
N MET A 391 -22.35 39.10 -25.76
CA MET A 391 -21.20 39.98 -25.61
C MET A 391 -21.20 41.07 -26.70
N PRO A 392 -21.21 42.37 -26.34
CA PRO A 392 -21.14 43.45 -27.32
C PRO A 392 -19.79 43.46 -28.06
N PRO A 393 -19.76 43.87 -29.34
CA PRO A 393 -18.52 43.99 -30.11
C PRO A 393 -17.66 45.16 -29.63
N ASP A 394 -18.28 46.25 -29.17
CA ASP A 394 -17.59 47.46 -28.71
C ASP A 394 -16.93 47.25 -27.33
N PRO A 395 -15.63 47.56 -27.16
CA PRO A 395 -14.92 47.34 -25.90
C PRO A 395 -15.53 48.06 -24.69
N VAL A 396 -16.06 49.27 -24.83
CA VAL A 396 -16.65 50.03 -23.72
C VAL A 396 -17.98 49.40 -23.30
N ASP A 397 -18.77 48.91 -24.24
CA ASP A 397 -20.03 48.22 -23.92
C ASP A 397 -19.80 46.85 -23.27
N LYS A 398 -18.66 46.19 -23.51
CA LYS A 398 -18.25 44.97 -22.77
C LYS A 398 -18.19 45.23 -21.27
N LEU A 399 -17.75 46.43 -20.84
CA LEU A 399 -17.73 46.82 -19.42
C LEU A 399 -19.14 46.95 -18.82
N ALA A 400 -20.17 47.17 -19.63
CA ALA A 400 -21.55 47.14 -19.13
C ALA A 400 -21.99 45.72 -18.74
N VAL A 401 -21.47 44.70 -19.43
CA VAL A 401 -21.75 43.28 -19.15
C VAL A 401 -20.83 42.75 -18.05
N LEU A 402 -19.54 43.06 -18.13
CA LEU A 402 -18.52 42.52 -17.22
C LEU A 402 -18.29 43.38 -15.97
N GLY A 403 -18.76 44.63 -15.91
CA GLY A 403 -18.45 45.59 -14.83
C GLY A 403 -18.68 45.07 -13.40
N ALA A 404 -19.72 44.26 -13.20
CA ALA A 404 -20.02 43.69 -11.88
C ALA A 404 -18.94 42.71 -11.37
N MET A 405 -18.09 42.15 -12.25
CA MET A 405 -17.02 41.23 -11.87
C MET A 405 -15.71 41.94 -11.52
N LEU A 406 -15.56 43.24 -11.84
CA LEU A 406 -14.32 43.99 -11.61
C LEU A 406 -13.90 44.04 -10.13
N GLY A 407 -14.86 43.95 -9.20
CA GLY A 407 -14.59 43.85 -7.77
C GLY A 407 -14.11 42.47 -7.28
N ARG A 408 -14.02 41.48 -8.18
CA ARG A 408 -13.53 40.12 -7.92
C ARG A 408 -12.35 39.74 -8.81
N MET A 409 -11.98 40.60 -9.76
CA MET A 409 -10.82 40.40 -10.63
C MET A 409 -9.59 40.96 -9.92
N PRO A 410 -8.65 40.11 -9.48
CA PRO A 410 -7.42 40.58 -8.85
C PRO A 410 -6.52 41.26 -9.89
N VAL A 411 -5.90 42.37 -9.49
CA VAL A 411 -4.77 42.99 -10.21
C VAL A 411 -3.46 42.51 -9.57
N ASP A 412 -3.47 42.41 -8.24
CA ASP A 412 -2.40 41.84 -7.41
C ASP A 412 -3.03 41.15 -6.18
N THR A 413 -2.21 40.81 -5.17
CA THR A 413 -2.65 40.11 -3.96
C THR A 413 -3.57 40.93 -3.05
N GLU A 414 -3.56 42.26 -3.18
CA GLU A 414 -4.27 43.19 -2.27
C GLU A 414 -5.38 44.00 -2.99
N HIS A 415 -5.29 44.14 -4.31
CA HIS A 415 -6.16 45.01 -5.10
C HIS A 415 -6.94 44.25 -6.16
N THR A 416 -8.19 44.69 -6.36
CA THR A 416 -9.05 44.32 -7.49
C THR A 416 -9.10 45.41 -8.54
N VAL A 417 -9.53 45.08 -9.77
CA VAL A 417 -9.68 46.06 -10.86
C VAL A 417 -10.56 47.24 -10.42
N SER A 418 -11.66 46.98 -9.71
CA SER A 418 -12.53 48.04 -9.17
C SER A 418 -11.81 48.96 -8.16
N SER A 419 -11.03 48.39 -7.24
CA SER A 419 -10.27 49.20 -6.26
C SER A 419 -9.16 50.02 -6.91
N ALA A 420 -8.50 49.50 -7.95
CA ALA A 420 -7.45 50.20 -8.69
C ALA A 420 -7.99 51.35 -9.55
N LEU A 421 -9.27 51.28 -9.94
CA LEU A 421 -9.95 52.34 -10.69
C LEU A 421 -10.55 53.42 -9.77
N THR A 422 -10.89 53.05 -8.54
CA THR A 422 -11.53 53.96 -7.59
C THR A 422 -10.63 55.15 -7.27
N GLY A 423 -11.15 56.36 -7.45
CA GLY A 423 -10.42 57.60 -7.14
C GLY A 423 -9.40 58.05 -8.19
N ARG A 424 -9.29 57.38 -9.35
CA ARG A 424 -8.47 57.87 -10.48
C ARG A 424 -9.02 59.18 -11.06
N THR A 425 -10.34 59.33 -11.06
CA THR A 425 -11.05 60.60 -11.28
C THR A 425 -11.99 60.86 -10.09
N PRO A 426 -12.46 62.09 -9.87
CA PRO A 426 -13.41 62.40 -8.81
C PRO A 426 -14.73 61.61 -8.90
N GLN A 427 -15.13 61.23 -10.10
CA GLN A 427 -16.41 60.56 -10.39
C GLN A 427 -16.30 59.02 -10.47
N MET A 428 -15.08 58.47 -10.48
CA MET A 428 -14.83 57.03 -10.59
C MET A 428 -14.95 56.34 -9.21
N GLY A 429 -16.14 55.83 -8.90
CA GLY A 429 -16.42 55.05 -7.68
C GLY A 429 -16.88 53.62 -7.97
N PRO A 430 -16.79 52.68 -6.99
CA PRO A 430 -17.17 51.28 -7.17
C PRO A 430 -18.63 51.07 -7.59
N ALA A 431 -19.51 51.99 -7.18
CA ALA A 431 -20.94 51.95 -7.48
C ALA A 431 -21.24 52.05 -8.98
N VAL A 432 -20.38 52.75 -9.75
CA VAL A 432 -20.54 52.94 -11.19
C VAL A 432 -20.54 51.60 -11.92
N TRP A 433 -19.73 50.64 -11.47
CA TRP A 433 -19.60 49.29 -12.05
C TRP A 433 -20.71 48.31 -11.65
N SER A 434 -21.61 48.71 -10.76
CA SER A 434 -22.60 47.80 -10.18
C SER A 434 -23.75 47.49 -11.14
N SER A 435 -24.33 46.29 -11.00
CA SER A 435 -25.57 45.96 -11.70
C SER A 435 -26.74 46.88 -11.31
N ALA A 436 -26.69 47.47 -10.12
CA ALA A 436 -27.69 48.43 -9.63
C ALA A 436 -27.61 49.76 -10.40
N ALA A 437 -26.41 50.30 -10.63
CA ALA A 437 -26.20 51.48 -11.47
C ALA A 437 -26.71 51.23 -12.90
N ARG A 438 -26.37 50.08 -13.50
CA ARG A 438 -26.89 49.71 -14.82
C ARG A 438 -28.41 49.60 -14.86
N ARG A 439 -29.05 49.00 -13.84
CA ARG A 439 -30.52 48.92 -13.74
C ARG A 439 -31.17 50.30 -13.57
N ALA A 440 -30.56 51.18 -12.78
CA ALA A 440 -31.06 52.53 -12.54
C ALA A 440 -31.06 53.40 -13.80
N MET A 441 -30.15 53.13 -14.73
CA MET A 441 -29.99 53.85 -16.00
C MET A 441 -30.70 53.20 -17.20
N ARG A 442 -31.49 52.14 -16.97
CA ARG A 442 -32.34 51.55 -18.03
C ARG A 442 -33.47 52.52 -18.38
N SER A 443 -33.91 52.50 -19.63
CA SER A 443 -35.14 53.19 -20.04
C SER A 443 -36.37 52.59 -19.35
N GLY A 444 -37.33 53.43 -18.94
CA GLY A 444 -38.63 53.00 -18.41
C GLY A 444 -38.96 53.22 -16.91
N PRO A 445 -38.03 53.39 -15.95
CA PRO A 445 -38.38 53.76 -14.59
C PRO A 445 -38.63 55.28 -14.47
N ALA A 446 -39.49 55.70 -13.52
CA ALA A 446 -39.86 57.10 -13.29
C ALA A 446 -38.68 58.08 -13.13
N ARG A 447 -37.49 57.56 -12.80
CA ARG A 447 -36.25 58.31 -12.60
C ARG A 447 -35.58 58.78 -13.90
N ALA A 448 -35.82 58.11 -15.03
CA ALA A 448 -35.30 58.48 -16.35
C ALA A 448 -36.36 59.17 -17.24
N ALA A 449 -37.56 59.41 -16.70
CA ALA A 449 -38.69 59.94 -17.48
C ALA A 449 -38.55 61.43 -17.87
N LEU A 450 -37.69 62.19 -17.18
CA LEU A 450 -37.50 63.63 -17.40
C LEU A 450 -36.17 64.00 -18.06
N THR A 451 -35.32 63.03 -18.41
CA THR A 451 -34.09 63.29 -19.17
C THR A 451 -34.43 63.51 -20.64
N ARG A 452 -33.92 64.58 -21.28
CA ARG A 452 -34.07 64.80 -22.73
C ARG A 452 -33.59 63.55 -23.47
N ASP A 453 -34.47 63.00 -24.30
CA ASP A 453 -34.37 61.77 -25.09
C ASP A 453 -34.54 60.42 -24.35
N GLY A 454 -34.91 60.41 -23.06
CA GLY A 454 -35.43 59.23 -22.36
C GLY A 454 -34.45 58.04 -22.16
N VAL A 455 -33.19 58.18 -22.56
CA VAL A 455 -32.15 57.18 -22.39
C VAL A 455 -30.82 57.89 -22.12
N LEU A 456 -30.21 57.68 -20.95
CA LEU A 456 -28.78 57.96 -20.80
C LEU A 456 -28.04 56.64 -21.04
N PRO A 457 -27.35 56.45 -22.19
CA PRO A 457 -26.60 55.23 -22.43
C PRO A 457 -25.57 55.05 -21.31
N TYR A 458 -25.48 53.84 -20.76
CA TYR A 458 -24.55 53.54 -19.67
C TYR A 458 -23.09 53.86 -20.04
N ARG A 459 -22.75 53.77 -21.34
CA ARG A 459 -21.48 54.25 -21.90
C ARG A 459 -21.18 55.71 -21.55
N SER A 460 -22.13 56.62 -21.75
CA SER A 460 -21.96 58.04 -21.48
C SER A 460 -21.69 58.34 -20.00
N LEU A 461 -22.25 57.52 -19.10
CA LEU A 461 -21.92 57.58 -17.67
C LEU A 461 -20.46 57.15 -17.43
N LEU A 462 -20.02 56.06 -18.06
CA LEU A 462 -18.64 55.60 -17.94
C LEU A 462 -17.66 56.63 -18.49
N ASP A 463 -17.92 57.19 -19.67
CA ASP A 463 -17.07 58.21 -20.30
C ASP A 463 -16.96 59.46 -19.41
N ALA A 464 -18.08 59.94 -18.87
CA ALA A 464 -18.09 61.06 -17.94
C ALA A 464 -17.38 60.74 -16.62
N ALA A 465 -17.50 59.50 -16.12
CA ALA A 465 -16.79 59.05 -14.94
C ALA A 465 -15.28 58.89 -15.19
N ALA A 466 -14.87 58.53 -16.40
CA ALA A 466 -13.47 58.30 -16.77
C ALA A 466 -12.70 59.56 -17.15
N ALA A 467 -13.40 60.67 -17.41
CA ALA A 467 -12.80 61.96 -17.75
C ALA A 467 -12.42 62.80 -16.51
N CYS A 468 -11.44 63.68 -16.68
CA CYS A 468 -11.08 64.65 -15.66
C CYS A 468 -11.89 65.94 -15.81
N PRO A 469 -12.41 66.53 -14.73
CA PRO A 469 -13.04 67.83 -14.79
C PRO A 469 -12.03 68.91 -15.22
N ALA A 470 -12.50 69.93 -15.94
CA ALA A 470 -11.68 71.08 -16.32
C ALA A 470 -11.18 71.81 -15.05
N PRO A 471 -9.92 72.30 -15.03
CA PRO A 471 -9.41 73.05 -13.88
C PRO A 471 -10.26 74.32 -13.64
N PRO A 472 -10.44 74.75 -12.38
CA PRO A 472 -11.10 76.02 -12.09
C PRO A 472 -10.29 77.20 -12.64
N ASP A 473 -11.00 78.27 -13.04
CA ASP A 473 -10.43 79.47 -13.64
C ASP A 473 -9.43 80.21 -12.72
N ASP A 474 -8.51 80.95 -13.36
CA ASP A 474 -7.35 81.69 -12.85
C ASP A 474 -7.55 82.40 -11.48
N PRO A 475 -6.62 82.22 -10.50
CA PRO A 475 -6.63 82.94 -9.23
C PRO A 475 -6.72 84.48 -9.32
N GLU A 476 -6.24 85.12 -10.39
CA GLU A 476 -6.39 86.57 -10.59
C GLU A 476 -7.86 87.00 -10.77
N ALA A 477 -8.73 86.10 -11.22
CA ALA A 477 -10.15 86.39 -11.42
C ALA A 477 -10.93 86.47 -10.08
N ILE A 478 -10.42 85.85 -9.01
CA ILE A 478 -11.03 85.91 -7.67
C ILE A 478 -10.77 87.26 -6.99
N TRP A 479 -9.63 87.90 -7.28
CA TRP A 479 -9.22 89.18 -6.68
C TRP A 479 -10.06 90.38 -7.15
N ASN A 480 -10.61 90.31 -8.37
CA ASN A 480 -11.41 91.38 -8.96
C ASN A 480 -12.93 91.24 -8.71
N MET A 481 -13.33 90.36 -7.79
CA MET A 481 -14.74 90.19 -7.43
C MET A 481 -15.25 91.34 -6.54
N PRO A 482 -16.51 91.78 -6.69
CA PRO A 482 -17.13 92.77 -5.81
C PRO A 482 -17.03 92.36 -4.33
N HIS A 483 -16.89 93.33 -3.42
CA HIS A 483 -16.59 93.15 -1.98
C HIS A 483 -17.52 92.15 -1.24
N GLU A 484 -18.75 91.95 -1.74
CA GLU A 484 -19.71 90.97 -1.21
C GLU A 484 -19.32 89.50 -1.47
N ASP A 485 -18.61 89.21 -2.56
CA ASP A 485 -18.21 87.85 -2.95
C ASP A 485 -16.93 87.40 -2.22
N ALA A 486 -15.99 88.32 -1.96
CA ALA A 486 -14.82 88.06 -1.13
C ALA A 486 -15.20 87.72 0.33
N THR A 487 -16.19 88.46 0.87
CA THR A 487 -16.74 88.21 2.21
C THR A 487 -17.40 86.83 2.31
N ARG A 488 -18.04 86.35 1.23
CA ARG A 488 -18.65 85.01 1.15
C ARG A 488 -17.58 83.92 1.12
N ALA A 489 -16.53 84.08 0.31
CA ALA A 489 -15.43 83.14 0.22
C ALA A 489 -14.67 82.96 1.55
N ILE A 490 -14.39 84.05 2.26
CA ILE A 490 -13.73 84.01 3.58
C ILE A 490 -14.62 83.31 4.62
N ARG A 491 -15.95 83.55 4.57
CA ARG A 491 -16.92 82.87 5.46
C ARG A 491 -16.96 81.36 5.20
N ASP A 492 -16.99 80.94 3.94
CA ASP A 492 -17.03 79.51 3.58
C ASP A 492 -15.72 78.78 3.94
N ALA A 493 -14.59 79.47 3.83
CA ALA A 493 -13.29 78.97 4.27
C ALA A 493 -13.21 78.80 5.80
N LEU A 494 -13.69 79.78 6.57
CA LEU A 494 -13.75 79.68 8.04
C LEU A 494 -14.67 78.55 8.51
N ARG A 495 -15.83 78.36 7.84
CA ARG A 495 -16.73 77.24 8.12
C ARG A 495 -16.14 75.87 7.79
N HIS A 496 -15.18 75.79 6.86
CA HIS A 496 -14.41 74.57 6.63
C HIS A 496 -13.28 74.38 7.64
N ALA A 497 -12.70 75.47 8.15
CA ALA A 497 -11.59 75.42 9.10
C ALA A 497 -12.04 75.02 10.52
N PHE A 498 -13.24 75.44 10.93
CA PHE A 498 -13.78 75.15 12.26
C PHE A 498 -14.93 74.14 12.18
N PRO A 499 -14.93 73.06 12.99
CA PRO A 499 -16.04 72.11 13.02
C PRO A 499 -17.33 72.68 13.63
N ASP A 500 -17.26 73.77 14.39
CA ASP A 500 -18.41 74.50 14.94
C ASP A 500 -18.70 75.75 14.10
N ALA A 501 -19.86 75.74 13.43
CA ALA A 501 -20.31 76.86 12.59
C ALA A 501 -20.52 78.16 13.39
N GLY A 502 -20.86 78.06 14.68
CA GLY A 502 -21.03 79.23 15.55
C GLY A 502 -19.72 79.98 15.80
N GLN A 503 -18.62 79.24 15.99
CA GLN A 503 -17.28 79.85 16.15
C GLN A 503 -16.79 80.53 14.87
N ALA A 504 -17.07 79.95 13.70
CA ALA A 504 -16.73 80.54 12.42
C ALA A 504 -17.47 81.87 12.19
N ASP A 505 -18.76 81.92 12.55
CA ASP A 505 -19.59 83.11 12.40
C ASP A 505 -19.21 84.20 13.43
N ASP A 506 -18.89 83.86 14.68
CA ASP A 506 -18.37 84.80 15.70
C ASP A 506 -17.04 85.45 15.28
N LEU A 507 -16.13 84.65 14.69
CA LEU A 507 -14.84 85.14 14.22
C LEU A 507 -14.99 86.07 13.02
N MET A 508 -15.93 85.77 12.12
CA MET A 508 -16.30 86.66 11.02
C MET A 508 -16.83 88.00 11.54
N GLN A 509 -17.65 87.98 12.59
CA GLN A 509 -18.18 89.20 13.19
C GLN A 509 -17.09 90.02 13.87
N GLN A 510 -16.12 89.38 14.53
CA GLN A 510 -14.94 90.06 15.06
C GLN A 510 -14.11 90.72 13.95
N LEU A 511 -13.82 90.00 12.86
CA LEU A 511 -13.04 90.52 11.72
C LEU A 511 -13.68 91.76 11.07
N GLN A 512 -15.01 91.73 10.93
CA GLN A 512 -15.77 92.89 10.44
C GLN A 512 -15.76 94.06 11.44
N GLY A 513 -15.78 93.79 12.74
CA GLY A 513 -15.81 94.81 13.79
C GLY A 513 -14.51 95.61 13.99
N VAL A 514 -13.35 95.07 13.61
CA VAL A 514 -12.03 95.76 13.77
C VAL A 514 -11.54 96.48 12.50
N GLY A 515 -12.41 96.65 11.48
CA GLY A 515 -12.01 97.18 10.17
C GLY A 515 -10.98 96.29 9.45
N GLY A 516 -10.93 95.01 9.78
CA GLY A 516 -9.85 94.10 9.36
C GLY A 516 -9.87 93.72 7.88
N LEU A 517 -10.98 93.96 7.19
CA LEU A 517 -11.12 93.71 5.74
C LEU A 517 -10.66 94.89 4.88
N ASP A 518 -10.34 96.04 5.49
CA ASP A 518 -9.84 97.23 4.78
C ASP A 518 -8.31 97.40 4.93
N ASP A 519 -7.67 96.62 5.82
CA ASP A 519 -6.22 96.63 6.05
C ASP A 519 -5.56 95.42 5.35
N LEU A 520 -4.77 95.70 4.31
CA LEU A 520 -4.14 94.70 3.46
C LEU A 520 -3.24 93.73 4.24
N ASN A 521 -2.55 94.22 5.29
CA ASN A 521 -1.64 93.40 6.09
C ASN A 521 -2.41 92.41 6.98
N ARG A 522 -3.59 92.79 7.45
CA ARG A 522 -4.47 91.92 8.25
C ARG A 522 -5.12 90.84 7.40
N LEU A 523 -5.56 91.20 6.19
CA LEU A 523 -6.11 90.26 5.21
C LEU A 523 -5.07 89.23 4.77
N ALA A 524 -3.84 89.66 4.48
CA ALA A 524 -2.75 88.77 4.14
C ALA A 524 -2.40 87.78 5.28
N ALA A 525 -2.35 88.26 6.53
CA ALA A 525 -2.11 87.41 7.70
C ALA A 525 -3.24 86.41 7.94
N LEU A 526 -4.50 86.80 7.70
CA LEU A 526 -5.66 85.90 7.81
C LEU A 526 -5.63 84.79 6.75
N PHE A 527 -5.37 85.15 5.50
CA PHE A 527 -5.23 84.20 4.41
C PHE A 527 -4.06 83.23 4.66
N ALA A 528 -2.91 83.72 5.14
CA ALA A 528 -1.78 82.90 5.58
C ALA A 528 -2.15 81.89 6.68
N ALA A 529 -3.02 82.27 7.60
CA ALA A 529 -3.47 81.40 8.67
C ALA A 529 -4.52 80.36 8.23
N LEU A 530 -5.25 80.63 7.14
CA LEU A 530 -6.24 79.73 6.54
C LEU A 530 -5.62 78.65 5.63
N VAL A 531 -4.29 78.64 5.45
CA VAL A 531 -3.60 77.59 4.68
C VAL A 531 -3.68 76.26 5.45
N PRO A 532 -4.26 75.21 4.83
CA PRO A 532 -4.27 73.90 5.44
C PRO A 532 -2.87 73.27 5.46
N ASP A 533 -2.61 72.42 6.45
CA ASP A 533 -1.38 71.62 6.54
C ASP A 533 -1.31 70.51 5.47
N ALA A 534 -0.24 69.70 5.49
CA ALA A 534 -0.03 68.60 4.55
C ALA A 534 -1.13 67.53 4.56
N HIS A 535 -2.02 67.54 5.56
CA HIS A 535 -3.17 66.65 5.69
C HIS A 535 -4.50 67.32 5.34
N GLY A 536 -4.47 68.58 4.86
CA GLY A 536 -5.65 69.32 4.45
C GLY A 536 -6.42 69.97 5.60
N LYS A 537 -5.83 70.10 6.79
CA LYS A 537 -6.47 70.72 7.96
C LYS A 537 -5.94 72.11 8.24
N VAL A 538 -6.84 73.07 8.42
CA VAL A 538 -6.49 74.44 8.86
C VAL A 538 -6.26 74.43 10.37
N ASN A 539 -5.20 75.10 10.84
CA ASN A 539 -4.91 75.18 12.27
C ASN A 539 -5.73 76.33 12.92
N PRO A 540 -6.76 76.02 13.73
CA PRO A 540 -7.64 77.02 14.30
C PRO A 540 -6.91 78.03 15.20
N ASP A 541 -5.82 77.62 15.87
CA ASP A 541 -5.04 78.49 16.73
C ASP A 541 -4.25 79.54 15.92
N ARG A 542 -3.78 79.20 14.71
CA ARG A 542 -3.11 80.17 13.82
C ARG A 542 -4.10 81.20 13.31
N VAL A 543 -5.33 80.77 13.01
CA VAL A 543 -6.40 81.67 12.58
C VAL A 543 -6.78 82.61 13.71
N LEU A 544 -6.99 82.10 14.93
CA LEU A 544 -7.24 82.91 16.13
C LEU A 544 -6.10 83.91 16.43
N LEU A 545 -4.85 83.50 16.25
CA LEU A 545 -3.70 84.38 16.45
C LEU A 545 -3.66 85.52 15.42
N ALA A 546 -3.91 85.20 14.14
CA ALA A 546 -3.95 86.17 13.05
C ALA A 546 -5.07 87.21 13.22
N VAL A 547 -6.24 86.78 13.73
CA VAL A 547 -7.34 87.71 14.04
C VAL A 547 -7.02 88.60 15.25
N ARG A 548 -6.36 88.07 16.29
CA ARG A 548 -6.13 88.82 17.55
C ARG A 548 -4.87 89.69 17.56
N ARG A 549 -3.82 89.33 16.82
CA ARG A 549 -2.54 90.07 16.76
C ARG A 549 -1.97 89.99 15.33
N PRO A 550 -2.41 90.86 14.42
CA PRO A 550 -1.85 90.90 13.08
C PRO A 550 -0.39 91.38 13.12
N PRO A 551 0.54 90.72 12.39
CA PRO A 551 1.93 91.17 12.29
C PRO A 551 2.00 92.52 11.55
N ALA A 552 2.93 93.38 11.97
CA ALA A 552 2.93 94.79 11.56
C ALA A 552 3.46 95.05 10.13
N VAL A 553 4.16 94.10 9.48
CA VAL A 553 4.64 94.22 8.10
C VAL A 553 4.83 92.81 7.51
N VAL A 554 4.23 92.50 6.36
CA VAL A 554 4.54 91.32 5.53
C VAL A 554 5.34 91.82 4.32
N ASN A 555 6.46 91.15 3.97
CA ASN A 555 7.35 91.60 2.89
C ASN A 555 6.86 91.12 1.51
N GLU A 556 7.08 91.89 0.44
CA GLU A 556 6.62 91.61 -0.94
C GLU A 556 7.11 90.24 -1.48
N GLU A 557 8.26 89.75 -1.03
CA GLU A 557 8.78 88.42 -1.39
C GLU A 557 7.93 87.25 -0.86
N GLU A 558 7.25 87.41 0.28
CA GLU A 558 6.37 86.35 0.83
C GLU A 558 5.03 86.25 0.06
N VAL A 559 4.55 87.35 -0.52
CA VAL A 559 3.32 87.37 -1.33
C VAL A 559 3.54 86.65 -2.67
N GLY A 560 4.73 86.81 -3.27
CA GLY A 560 5.11 86.12 -4.51
C GLY A 560 5.19 84.59 -4.34
N SER A 561 5.67 84.10 -3.21
CA SER A 561 5.68 82.64 -2.91
C SER A 561 4.29 82.09 -2.63
N TRP A 562 3.36 82.96 -2.21
CA TRP A 562 2.00 82.60 -1.85
C TRP A 562 1.15 82.27 -3.09
N ILE A 563 1.26 83.12 -4.12
CA ILE A 563 0.59 82.91 -5.42
C ILE A 563 1.10 81.62 -6.10
N ASP A 564 2.41 81.35 -6.03
CA ASP A 564 3.02 80.15 -6.62
C ASP A 564 2.62 78.85 -5.87
N SER A 565 2.26 78.97 -4.58
CA SER A 565 1.80 77.85 -3.74
C SER A 565 0.30 77.53 -3.90
N LEU A 566 -0.56 78.53 -4.15
CA LEU A 566 -1.98 78.32 -4.45
C LEU A 566 -2.21 77.75 -5.85
N GLY A 567 -1.30 78.03 -6.81
CA GLY A 567 -1.37 77.53 -8.18
C GLY A 567 -0.95 76.07 -8.38
N ARG A 568 -0.35 75.40 -7.38
CA ARG A 568 0.13 74.01 -7.54
C ARG A 568 -0.41 73.07 -6.47
N ARG A 569 -1.49 72.36 -6.81
CA ARG A 569 -1.68 70.88 -6.71
C ARG A 569 -3.18 70.49 -6.62
N PRO A 570 -3.90 70.32 -7.75
CA PRO A 570 -5.00 69.35 -7.76
C PRO A 570 -4.38 67.95 -7.63
N ARG A 571 -5.04 67.02 -6.91
CA ARG A 571 -4.70 65.58 -7.03
C ARG A 571 -4.63 65.25 -8.53
N PRO A 572 -3.57 64.59 -9.04
CA PRO A 572 -3.46 64.34 -10.46
C PRO A 572 -4.63 63.45 -10.87
N CYS A 573 -5.66 64.06 -11.44
CA CYS A 573 -6.75 63.33 -12.05
C CYS A 573 -6.15 62.56 -13.23
N ARG A 574 -6.35 61.24 -13.24
CA ARG A 574 -5.82 60.35 -14.27
C ARG A 574 -6.99 59.77 -15.03
N PRO A 575 -7.22 60.20 -16.29
CA PRO A 575 -8.30 59.63 -17.08
C PRO A 575 -8.07 58.13 -17.29
N VAL A 576 -9.16 57.40 -17.53
CA VAL A 576 -9.13 55.96 -17.78
C VAL A 576 -9.49 55.70 -19.23
N ASP A 577 -8.64 54.97 -19.95
CA ASP A 577 -8.98 54.46 -21.27
C ASP A 577 -9.96 53.29 -21.12
N LEU A 578 -11.25 53.57 -21.34
CA LEU A 578 -12.31 52.57 -21.23
C LEU A 578 -12.27 51.55 -22.37
N GLY A 579 -11.73 51.92 -23.52
CA GLY A 579 -11.59 51.02 -24.66
C GLY A 579 -10.56 49.93 -24.38
N GLU A 580 -9.37 50.35 -23.92
CA GLU A 580 -8.32 49.43 -23.52
C GLU A 580 -8.74 48.58 -22.30
N LEU A 581 -9.34 49.19 -21.29
CA LEU A 581 -9.84 48.48 -20.11
C LEU A 581 -10.88 47.43 -20.48
N GLY A 582 -11.85 47.79 -21.34
CA GLY A 582 -12.90 46.89 -21.78
C GLY A 582 -12.40 45.69 -22.56
N GLN A 583 -11.39 45.89 -23.42
CA GLN A 583 -10.78 44.80 -24.16
C GLN A 583 -9.96 43.88 -23.23
N ARG A 584 -9.09 44.43 -22.38
CA ARG A 584 -8.29 43.63 -21.43
C ARG A 584 -9.15 42.82 -20.46
N VAL A 585 -10.25 43.39 -19.98
CA VAL A 585 -11.19 42.70 -19.09
C VAL A 585 -11.89 41.55 -19.82
N ALA A 586 -12.25 41.73 -21.10
CA ALA A 586 -12.85 40.67 -21.90
C ALA A 586 -11.86 39.54 -22.20
N ASP A 587 -10.63 39.87 -22.59
CA ASP A 587 -9.58 38.88 -22.89
C ASP A 587 -9.26 38.01 -21.67
N ALA A 588 -9.30 38.60 -20.47
CA ALA A 588 -9.06 37.89 -19.21
C ALA A 588 -10.10 36.80 -18.88
N VAL A 589 -11.27 36.83 -19.50
CA VAL A 589 -12.37 35.88 -19.25
C VAL A 589 -12.91 35.23 -20.54
N ASP A 590 -12.20 35.36 -21.66
CA ASP A 590 -12.61 34.82 -22.95
C ASP A 590 -12.69 33.28 -22.94
N PRO A 591 -13.87 32.68 -23.20
CA PRO A 591 -14.03 31.22 -23.25
C PRO A 591 -13.41 30.55 -24.50
N PHE A 592 -12.91 31.33 -25.46
CA PHE A 592 -12.22 30.85 -26.66
C PHE A 592 -10.69 30.97 -26.59
N ALA A 593 -10.14 31.57 -25.52
CA ALA A 593 -8.69 31.61 -25.31
C ALA A 593 -8.11 30.19 -25.14
N GLU A 594 -6.85 29.96 -25.53
CA GLU A 594 -6.21 28.65 -25.46
C GLU A 594 -5.11 28.57 -24.38
N PRO A 595 -5.28 27.76 -23.31
CA PRO A 595 -6.53 27.18 -22.81
C PRO A 595 -7.43 28.22 -22.10
N PRO A 596 -8.77 28.02 -22.05
CA PRO A 596 -9.66 28.98 -21.43
C PRO A 596 -9.37 29.15 -19.93
N PRO A 597 -9.56 30.34 -19.33
CA PRO A 597 -9.24 30.58 -17.92
C PRO A 597 -9.94 29.64 -16.93
N VAL A 598 -11.18 29.25 -17.23
CA VAL A 598 -11.95 28.27 -16.42
C VAL A 598 -11.33 26.87 -16.46
N VAL A 599 -10.75 26.48 -17.60
CA VAL A 599 -10.06 25.19 -17.77
C VAL A 599 -8.82 25.14 -16.91
N ARG A 600 -7.98 26.18 -16.93
CA ARG A 600 -6.80 26.28 -16.05
C ARG A 600 -7.17 26.17 -14.57
N ARG A 601 -8.26 26.84 -14.16
CA ARG A 601 -8.73 26.83 -12.77
C ARG A 601 -9.19 25.44 -12.32
N VAL A 602 -9.94 24.73 -13.16
CA VAL A 602 -10.45 23.39 -12.85
C VAL A 602 -9.32 22.36 -12.86
N LEU A 603 -8.47 22.36 -13.89
CA LEU A 603 -7.33 21.44 -13.97
C LEU A 603 -6.36 21.63 -12.80
N GLY A 604 -6.18 22.87 -12.32
CA GLY A 604 -5.41 23.14 -11.09
C GLY A 604 -5.98 22.51 -9.81
N THR A 605 -7.23 22.04 -9.80
CA THR A 605 -7.84 21.30 -8.67
C THR A 605 -7.79 19.78 -8.83
N LEU A 606 -7.36 19.27 -9.98
CA LEU A 606 -7.36 17.85 -10.32
C LEU A 606 -5.91 17.39 -10.54
N THR A 607 -5.39 16.57 -9.62
CA THR A 607 -4.04 16.00 -9.74
C THR A 607 -4.00 14.91 -10.82
N GLY A 608 -3.10 15.04 -11.80
CA GLY A 608 -2.85 14.01 -12.83
C GLY A 608 -3.71 14.09 -14.10
N ILE A 609 -4.63 15.07 -14.21
CA ILE A 609 -5.42 15.30 -15.42
C ILE A 609 -4.92 16.57 -16.11
N THR A 610 -4.49 16.45 -17.37
CA THR A 610 -3.88 17.55 -18.13
C THR A 610 -4.77 18.11 -19.24
N ASP A 611 -5.89 17.45 -19.56
CA ASP A 611 -6.81 17.84 -20.63
C ASP A 611 -8.28 17.52 -20.28
N ILE A 612 -9.23 18.23 -20.91
CA ILE A 612 -10.69 18.04 -20.77
C ILE A 612 -11.22 17.14 -21.92
N GLY A 613 -10.38 16.25 -22.44
CA GLY A 613 -10.79 15.20 -23.37
C GLY A 613 -11.69 14.13 -22.71
N PRO A 614 -12.15 13.12 -23.48
CA PRO A 614 -12.72 11.92 -22.89
C PRO A 614 -11.76 11.40 -21.82
N VAL A 615 -12.24 11.15 -20.60
CA VAL A 615 -11.38 10.65 -19.54
C VAL A 615 -11.00 9.21 -19.90
N GLU A 616 -9.85 9.08 -20.54
CA GLU A 616 -9.24 7.81 -20.84
C GLU A 616 -8.52 7.29 -19.60
N ILE A 617 -8.66 5.99 -19.35
CA ILE A 617 -8.02 5.32 -18.23
C ILE A 617 -6.85 4.49 -18.71
N GLU A 618 -5.83 4.45 -17.86
CA GLU A 618 -4.69 3.54 -17.96
C GLU A 618 -4.79 2.50 -16.83
N PRO A 619 -5.83 1.63 -16.81
CA PRO A 619 -6.03 0.71 -15.72
C PRO A 619 -4.89 -0.30 -15.69
N GLU A 620 -4.34 -0.52 -14.50
CA GLU A 620 -3.40 -1.61 -14.26
C GLU A 620 -4.15 -2.75 -13.59
N LEU A 621 -4.19 -3.90 -14.27
CA LEU A 621 -4.91 -5.09 -13.80
C LEU A 621 -3.93 -6.04 -13.13
N ASP A 622 -4.14 -6.28 -11.84
CA ASP A 622 -3.33 -7.18 -11.02
C ASP A 622 -3.76 -8.64 -11.23
N LEU A 623 -3.49 -9.16 -12.43
CA LEU A 623 -3.87 -10.51 -12.85
C LEU A 623 -2.61 -11.27 -13.29
N PRO A 624 -1.96 -12.06 -12.41
CA PRO A 624 -0.80 -12.86 -12.78
C PRO A 624 -1.23 -14.01 -13.72
N LEU A 625 -0.80 -13.94 -14.97
CA LEU A 625 -1.24 -14.86 -16.02
C LEU A 625 -0.52 -16.22 -16.02
N TRP A 626 0.59 -16.40 -15.28
CA TRP A 626 1.30 -17.68 -15.19
C TRP A 626 0.36 -18.81 -14.73
N ARG A 627 -0.60 -18.49 -13.85
CA ARG A 627 -1.57 -19.46 -13.33
C ARG A 627 -2.49 -19.99 -14.42
N PHE A 628 -2.89 -19.14 -15.38
CA PHE A 628 -3.64 -19.62 -16.54
C PHE A 628 -2.84 -20.65 -17.32
N LEU A 629 -1.58 -20.33 -17.63
CA LEU A 629 -0.71 -21.21 -18.40
C LEU A 629 -0.49 -22.54 -17.68
N ASN A 630 -0.25 -22.49 -16.36
CA ASN A 630 -0.12 -23.67 -15.52
C ASN A 630 -1.37 -24.57 -15.54
N ASP A 631 -2.56 -23.97 -15.45
CA ASP A 631 -3.81 -24.72 -15.35
C ASP A 631 -4.26 -25.28 -16.72
N ALA A 632 -3.98 -24.55 -17.81
CA ALA A 632 -4.48 -24.87 -19.15
C ALA A 632 -3.47 -25.60 -20.05
N ALA A 633 -2.17 -25.31 -19.91
CA ALA A 633 -1.11 -25.86 -20.75
C ALA A 633 0.25 -25.89 -20.01
N PRO A 634 0.40 -26.72 -18.96
CA PRO A 634 1.60 -26.75 -18.11
C PRO A 634 2.89 -27.11 -18.89
N ASP A 635 2.80 -27.83 -20.01
CA ASP A 635 3.95 -28.14 -20.85
C ASP A 635 4.58 -26.91 -21.51
N TRP A 636 3.82 -25.81 -21.66
CA TRP A 636 4.33 -24.51 -22.13
C TRP A 636 4.87 -23.63 -21.00
N LEU A 637 4.63 -24.00 -19.74
CA LEU A 637 5.32 -23.38 -18.60
C LEU A 637 6.75 -23.91 -18.52
N LEU A 638 6.92 -25.23 -18.55
CA LEU A 638 8.21 -25.92 -18.62
C LEU A 638 8.06 -27.24 -19.40
N PRO A 639 8.60 -27.34 -20.63
CA PRO A 639 8.58 -28.58 -21.38
C PRO A 639 9.29 -29.71 -20.62
N GLY A 640 8.64 -30.87 -20.50
CA GLY A 640 9.20 -32.03 -19.79
C GLY A 640 9.01 -32.03 -18.27
N ILE A 641 8.23 -31.10 -17.70
CA ILE A 641 7.96 -31.02 -16.25
C ILE A 641 7.39 -32.33 -15.67
N GLY A 642 6.55 -33.04 -16.43
CA GLY A 642 5.94 -34.30 -16.00
C GLY A 642 6.90 -35.49 -15.95
N ALA A 643 8.07 -35.39 -16.58
CA ALA A 643 9.08 -36.45 -16.58
C ALA A 643 10.02 -36.39 -15.36
N LEU A 644 9.93 -35.34 -14.54
CA LEU A 644 10.84 -35.14 -13.42
C LEU A 644 10.57 -36.14 -12.29
N LEU A 645 11.61 -36.89 -11.93
CA LEU A 645 11.56 -37.86 -10.83
C LEU A 645 11.33 -37.18 -9.47
N PRO A 646 10.68 -37.86 -8.51
CA PRO A 646 10.55 -37.38 -7.14
C PRO A 646 11.89 -37.07 -6.46
N ASP A 647 11.85 -36.19 -5.46
CA ASP A 647 12.99 -35.75 -4.66
C ASP A 647 14.13 -35.12 -5.49
N ARG A 648 13.75 -34.33 -6.51
CA ARG A 648 14.70 -33.62 -7.39
C ARG A 648 14.63 -32.11 -7.24
N VAL A 649 15.79 -31.47 -7.34
CA VAL A 649 15.96 -30.01 -7.36
C VAL A 649 16.69 -29.61 -8.65
N VAL A 650 16.05 -28.75 -9.44
CA VAL A 650 16.52 -28.36 -10.78
C VAL A 650 16.70 -26.85 -10.85
N ALA A 651 17.87 -26.42 -11.34
CA ALA A 651 18.11 -25.03 -11.69
C ALA A 651 17.56 -24.75 -13.09
N LEU A 652 16.79 -23.68 -13.21
CA LEU A 652 16.13 -23.19 -14.42
C LEU A 652 16.41 -21.69 -14.57
N ALA A 653 16.06 -21.16 -15.72
CA ALA A 653 16.07 -19.73 -16.01
C ALA A 653 14.70 -19.27 -16.51
N THR A 654 14.36 -18.01 -16.27
CA THR A 654 13.22 -17.38 -16.96
C THR A 654 13.49 -17.26 -18.46
N ASN A 655 12.42 -17.22 -19.25
CA ASN A 655 12.45 -16.90 -20.66
C ASN A 655 11.66 -15.59 -20.92
N PRO A 656 12.31 -14.41 -20.80
CA PRO A 656 11.64 -13.13 -20.97
C PRO A 656 10.96 -12.98 -22.34
N ALA A 657 11.58 -13.48 -23.41
CA ALA A 657 11.00 -13.40 -24.75
C ALA A 657 9.64 -14.12 -24.87
N PHE A 658 9.50 -15.30 -24.26
CA PHE A 658 8.22 -16.00 -24.20
C PHE A 658 7.19 -15.23 -23.38
N VAL A 659 7.57 -14.74 -22.20
CA VAL A 659 6.69 -13.99 -21.28
C VAL A 659 6.19 -12.70 -21.93
N GLU A 660 7.08 -11.95 -22.58
CA GLU A 660 6.75 -10.72 -23.30
C GLU A 660 5.81 -10.99 -24.47
N GLY A 661 6.12 -11.99 -25.31
CA GLY A 661 5.26 -12.41 -26.42
C GLY A 661 3.86 -12.82 -25.94
N PHE A 662 3.79 -13.61 -24.87
CA PHE A 662 2.54 -13.99 -24.21
C PHE A 662 1.76 -12.76 -23.72
N LEU A 663 2.41 -11.81 -23.04
CA LEU A 663 1.74 -10.61 -22.55
C LEU A 663 1.26 -9.69 -23.68
N VAL A 664 1.99 -9.58 -24.80
CA VAL A 664 1.51 -8.84 -25.99
C VAL A 664 0.21 -9.45 -26.51
N GLY A 665 0.17 -10.78 -26.64
CA GLY A 665 -1.03 -11.49 -27.08
C GLY A 665 -2.22 -11.32 -26.14
N ALA A 666 -1.99 -11.43 -24.83
CA ALA A 666 -3.01 -11.24 -23.81
C ALA A 666 -3.58 -9.82 -23.83
N ASN A 667 -2.72 -8.80 -23.96
CA ASN A 667 -3.16 -7.42 -24.08
C ASN A 667 -3.89 -7.15 -25.40
N HIS A 668 -3.47 -7.76 -26.51
CA HIS A 668 -4.15 -7.63 -27.80
C HIS A 668 -5.64 -8.00 -27.68
N GLN A 669 -5.91 -9.18 -27.12
CA GLN A 669 -7.29 -9.64 -26.89
C GLN A 669 -8.02 -8.77 -25.86
N THR A 670 -7.35 -8.46 -24.74
CA THR A 670 -7.94 -7.69 -23.64
C THR A 670 -8.36 -6.29 -24.07
N LEU A 671 -7.55 -5.60 -24.87
CA LEU A 671 -7.91 -4.29 -25.40
C LEU A 671 -9.14 -4.36 -26.31
N GLY A 672 -9.23 -5.41 -27.14
CA GLY A 672 -10.40 -5.66 -27.98
C GLY A 672 -11.67 -5.82 -27.12
N GLU A 673 -11.59 -6.67 -26.09
CA GLU A 673 -12.72 -6.95 -25.19
C GLU A 673 -13.15 -5.73 -24.38
N LEU A 674 -12.20 -5.04 -23.74
CA LEU A 674 -12.54 -3.89 -22.90
C LEU A 674 -13.10 -2.72 -23.73
N ARG A 675 -12.60 -2.51 -24.94
CA ARG A 675 -13.17 -1.53 -25.89
C ARG A 675 -14.56 -1.94 -26.36
N TRP A 676 -14.78 -3.22 -26.65
CA TRP A 676 -16.11 -3.75 -26.99
C TRP A 676 -17.12 -3.52 -25.85
N ARG A 677 -16.67 -3.61 -24.59
CA ARG A 677 -17.45 -3.26 -23.40
C ARG A 677 -17.56 -1.75 -23.11
N ASN A 678 -17.16 -0.89 -24.03
CA ASN A 678 -17.19 0.58 -23.91
C ASN A 678 -16.36 1.16 -22.74
N LEU A 679 -15.28 0.49 -22.31
CA LEU A 679 -14.32 1.08 -21.38
C LEU A 679 -13.41 2.08 -22.11
N PRO A 680 -13.28 3.33 -21.62
CA PRO A 680 -12.49 4.36 -22.28
C PRO A 680 -11.00 4.16 -21.99
N ILE A 681 -10.34 3.18 -22.61
CA ILE A 681 -8.93 2.88 -22.37
C ILE A 681 -8.05 3.76 -23.26
N ALA A 682 -6.99 4.33 -22.67
CA ALA A 682 -6.02 5.13 -23.40
C ALA A 682 -5.42 4.37 -24.60
N PRO A 683 -5.21 5.04 -25.75
CA PRO A 683 -4.59 4.44 -26.93
C PRO A 683 -3.25 3.79 -26.60
N ARG A 684 -3.04 2.58 -27.12
CA ARG A 684 -1.79 1.81 -26.97
C ARG A 684 -1.44 1.39 -25.54
N TRP A 685 -2.35 1.56 -24.59
CA TRP A 685 -2.13 1.10 -23.22
C TRP A 685 -2.08 -0.43 -23.14
N SER A 686 -1.34 -0.97 -22.16
CA SER A 686 -1.26 -2.41 -21.89
C SER A 686 -1.72 -2.69 -20.44
N PRO A 687 -2.99 -3.04 -20.22
CA PRO A 687 -3.54 -3.27 -18.89
C PRO A 687 -2.93 -4.46 -18.12
N LEU A 688 -2.51 -5.52 -18.83
CA LEU A 688 -1.98 -6.75 -18.26
C LEU A 688 -0.45 -6.76 -18.35
N ARG A 689 0.24 -6.49 -17.25
CA ARG A 689 1.72 -6.44 -17.21
C ARG A 689 2.36 -7.42 -16.24
N LYS A 690 1.54 -8.31 -15.64
CA LYS A 690 1.98 -9.35 -14.72
C LYS A 690 1.77 -10.73 -15.33
N PHE A 691 2.88 -11.39 -15.61
CA PHE A 691 2.89 -12.81 -15.88
C PHE A 691 3.11 -13.56 -14.57
N TRP A 692 4.20 -13.29 -13.86
CA TRP A 692 4.53 -13.92 -12.57
C TRP A 692 3.79 -13.25 -11.42
N GLN A 693 3.52 -14.01 -10.36
CA GLN A 693 3.00 -13.44 -9.11
C GLN A 693 4.17 -12.98 -8.24
N ARG A 694 4.67 -11.77 -8.51
CA ARG A 694 5.79 -11.19 -7.78
C ARG A 694 5.38 -10.57 -6.45
N ALA A 695 6.29 -10.63 -5.47
CA ALA A 695 6.18 -9.87 -4.23
C ALA A 695 6.18 -8.36 -4.51
N GLY A 696 5.57 -7.57 -3.60
CA GLY A 696 5.58 -6.11 -3.71
C GLY A 696 4.75 -5.52 -4.87
N GLY A 697 4.04 -6.34 -5.64
CA GLY A 697 3.20 -5.89 -6.74
C GLY A 697 3.98 -5.48 -8.00
N GLU A 698 5.24 -5.88 -8.10
CA GLU A 698 6.10 -5.58 -9.25
C GLU A 698 5.53 -6.12 -10.57
N LEU A 699 5.89 -5.45 -11.66
CA LEU A 699 5.47 -5.78 -13.01
C LEU A 699 6.57 -6.53 -13.76
N ASP A 700 6.17 -7.41 -14.67
CA ASP A 700 7.11 -8.14 -15.53
C ASP A 700 7.55 -7.29 -16.72
N ILE A 701 6.67 -6.43 -17.22
CA ILE A 701 6.96 -5.57 -18.38
C ILE A 701 6.61 -4.09 -18.13
N LEU A 702 7.34 -3.22 -18.79
CA LEU A 702 6.97 -1.82 -19.01
C LEU A 702 5.77 -1.73 -19.96
N PRO A 703 5.04 -0.60 -19.99
CA PRO A 703 3.96 -0.42 -20.96
C PRO A 703 4.44 -0.66 -22.39
N ILE A 704 3.73 -1.48 -23.17
CA ILE A 704 4.19 -1.89 -24.51
C ILE A 704 4.36 -0.67 -25.44
N LYS A 705 3.56 0.40 -25.25
CA LYS A 705 3.73 1.69 -25.96
C LYS A 705 5.08 2.39 -25.76
N SER A 706 5.86 1.99 -24.75
CA SER A 706 7.16 2.57 -24.39
C SER A 706 8.35 1.71 -24.86
N TRP A 707 8.09 0.54 -25.44
CA TRP A 707 9.12 -0.36 -25.90
C TRP A 707 9.87 0.21 -27.11
N PRO A 708 11.21 0.14 -27.14
CA PRO A 708 11.97 0.55 -28.33
C PRO A 708 11.65 -0.34 -29.54
N ASP A 709 11.28 0.26 -30.67
CA ASP A 709 10.88 -0.47 -31.88
C ASP A 709 11.99 -1.36 -32.47
N ALA A 710 13.26 -0.98 -32.29
CA ALA A 710 14.42 -1.72 -32.80
C ALA A 710 14.88 -2.87 -31.90
N SER A 711 14.34 -3.00 -30.69
CA SER A 711 14.72 -4.05 -29.75
C SER A 711 13.94 -5.33 -30.01
N ASP A 712 14.62 -6.47 -29.92
CA ASP A 712 14.02 -7.80 -30.05
C ASP A 712 13.39 -8.27 -28.74
N MET A 713 12.45 -9.23 -28.80
CA MET A 713 11.94 -9.93 -27.63
C MET A 713 13.08 -10.52 -26.79
N GLY A 714 12.95 -10.40 -25.47
CA GLY A 714 13.94 -10.76 -24.45
C GLY A 714 14.92 -9.63 -24.11
N SER A 715 14.76 -8.45 -24.70
CA SER A 715 15.62 -7.31 -24.41
C SER A 715 15.32 -6.71 -23.04
N ALA A 716 16.36 -6.40 -22.27
CA ALA A 716 16.23 -5.79 -20.94
C ALA A 716 15.44 -4.45 -20.96
N GLY A 717 15.39 -3.75 -22.09
CA GLY A 717 14.62 -2.51 -22.24
C GLY A 717 13.09 -2.65 -22.12
N PHE A 718 12.56 -3.87 -22.06
CA PHE A 718 11.12 -4.13 -21.93
C PHE A 718 10.67 -4.33 -20.48
N THR A 719 11.61 -4.49 -19.54
CA THR A 719 11.33 -4.83 -18.14
C THR A 719 11.70 -3.67 -17.20
N PRO A 720 10.98 -3.50 -16.07
CA PRO A 720 11.38 -2.51 -15.06
C PRO A 720 12.79 -2.78 -14.53
N GLY A 721 13.60 -1.73 -14.40
CA GLY A 721 14.97 -1.84 -13.87
C GLY A 721 15.96 -2.57 -14.80
N ALA A 722 15.62 -2.77 -16.07
CA ALA A 722 16.42 -3.56 -17.02
C ALA A 722 16.70 -4.98 -16.52
N ARG A 723 15.69 -5.60 -15.91
CA ARG A 723 15.75 -6.97 -15.40
C ARG A 723 16.03 -7.95 -16.53
N GLY A 724 17.14 -8.67 -16.41
CA GLY A 724 17.58 -9.70 -17.36
C GLY A 724 17.01 -11.07 -17.03
N LEU A 725 17.80 -12.11 -17.33
CA LEU A 725 17.47 -13.49 -16.98
C LEU A 725 17.50 -13.67 -15.46
N GLU A 726 16.50 -14.36 -14.93
CA GLU A 726 16.39 -14.66 -13.51
C GLU A 726 16.55 -16.16 -13.28
N ALA A 727 17.24 -16.52 -12.21
CA ALA A 727 17.40 -17.87 -11.73
C ALA A 727 16.09 -18.40 -11.14
N VAL A 728 15.72 -19.64 -11.48
CA VAL A 728 14.54 -20.31 -10.93
C VAL A 728 14.96 -21.67 -10.37
N LEU A 729 14.57 -21.98 -9.14
CA LEU A 729 14.77 -23.30 -8.54
C LEU A 729 13.45 -24.04 -8.53
N LEU A 730 13.41 -25.21 -9.17
CA LEU A 730 12.25 -26.08 -9.18
C LEU A 730 12.52 -27.31 -8.32
N PHE A 731 11.57 -27.63 -7.46
CA PHE A 731 11.60 -28.76 -6.54
C PHE A 731 10.44 -29.70 -6.86
N GLN A 732 10.74 -30.97 -7.08
CA GLN A 732 9.75 -32.03 -7.18
C GLN A 732 9.76 -32.82 -5.87
N THR A 733 8.94 -32.40 -4.90
CA THR A 733 8.96 -32.94 -3.54
C THR A 733 7.64 -32.67 -2.79
N PRO A 734 7.19 -33.58 -1.92
CA PRO A 734 6.05 -33.32 -1.03
C PRO A 734 6.36 -32.31 0.09
N LEU A 735 7.61 -31.83 0.22
CA LEU A 735 8.05 -30.94 1.31
C LEU A 735 7.17 -29.70 1.43
N PHE A 736 6.94 -28.96 0.35
CA PHE A 736 6.16 -27.71 0.38
C PHE A 736 4.66 -27.93 0.58
N ARG A 737 4.16 -29.14 0.29
CA ARG A 737 2.78 -29.54 0.59
C ARG A 737 2.60 -29.80 2.09
N ARG A 738 3.57 -30.49 2.72
CA ARG A 738 3.54 -30.84 4.16
C ARG A 738 3.98 -29.69 5.06
N TYR A 739 4.88 -28.83 4.56
CA TYR A 739 5.43 -27.68 5.28
C TYR A 739 5.28 -26.41 4.41
N PRO A 740 4.05 -25.89 4.23
CA PRO A 740 3.79 -24.75 3.35
C PRO A 740 4.46 -23.45 3.80
N ALA A 741 4.83 -23.35 5.08
CA ALA A 741 5.53 -22.20 5.65
C ALA A 741 7.07 -22.35 5.62
N THR A 742 7.60 -23.31 4.85
CA THR A 742 9.06 -23.45 4.64
C THR A 742 9.64 -22.15 4.10
N VAL A 743 10.68 -21.66 4.76
CA VAL A 743 11.40 -20.48 4.30
C VAL A 743 12.47 -20.93 3.31
N VAL A 744 12.46 -20.34 2.11
CA VAL A 744 13.39 -20.65 1.02
C VAL A 744 14.15 -19.40 0.64
N TYR A 745 15.47 -19.47 0.57
CA TYR A 745 16.32 -18.39 0.08
C TYR A 745 17.65 -18.93 -0.47
N LEU A 746 18.33 -18.11 -1.26
CA LEU A 746 19.72 -18.34 -1.62
C LEU A 746 20.64 -17.69 -0.58
N TYR A 747 21.73 -18.36 -0.23
CA TYR A 747 22.76 -17.83 0.65
C TYR A 747 24.11 -17.90 -0.05
N GLU A 748 24.80 -16.77 -0.19
CA GLU A 748 26.11 -16.72 -0.86
C GLU A 748 27.10 -17.68 -0.17
N ALA A 749 27.78 -18.55 -0.93
CA ALA A 749 28.71 -19.53 -0.40
C ALA A 749 30.10 -18.93 -0.17
N ASP A 750 30.80 -19.37 0.88
CA ASP A 750 32.23 -19.09 1.02
C ASP A 750 33.03 -19.82 -0.07
N ALA A 751 34.23 -19.32 -0.39
CA ALA A 751 35.04 -19.82 -1.51
C ALA A 751 35.37 -21.33 -1.42
N ASP A 752 35.45 -21.86 -0.20
CA ASP A 752 35.72 -23.25 0.12
C ASP A 752 34.46 -24.13 0.25
N TRP A 753 33.26 -23.55 0.11
CA TRP A 753 31.97 -24.23 0.32
C TRP A 753 31.85 -24.87 1.71
N THR A 754 32.45 -24.26 2.73
CA THR A 754 32.25 -24.70 4.11
C THR A 754 30.86 -24.26 4.59
N ALA A 755 30.05 -25.22 5.04
CA ALA A 755 28.73 -24.91 5.61
C ALA A 755 28.89 -24.16 6.95
N PRO A 756 28.18 -23.04 7.16
CA PRO A 756 28.18 -22.34 8.45
C PRO A 756 27.75 -23.28 9.59
N ALA A 757 28.36 -23.12 10.76
CA ALA A 757 28.01 -23.91 11.92
C ALA A 757 26.52 -23.70 12.29
N ALA A 758 25.79 -24.79 12.54
CA ALA A 758 24.34 -24.76 12.78
C ALA A 758 23.91 -23.85 13.95
N ALA A 759 24.80 -23.62 14.92
CA ALA A 759 24.54 -22.76 16.07
C ALA A 759 24.71 -21.26 15.79
N VAL A 760 25.26 -20.89 14.63
CA VAL A 760 25.55 -19.50 14.26
C VAL A 760 24.43 -18.95 13.37
N PRO A 761 23.82 -17.80 13.70
CA PRO A 761 22.89 -17.12 12.81
C PRO A 761 23.55 -16.79 11.46
N LEU A 762 22.84 -17.04 10.36
CA LEU A 762 23.31 -16.65 9.04
C LEU A 762 23.21 -15.14 8.87
N ASP A 763 24.23 -14.56 8.24
CA ASP A 763 24.29 -13.14 7.91
C ASP A 763 23.16 -12.77 6.94
N ASP A 764 22.29 -11.85 7.37
CA ASP A 764 21.13 -11.42 6.60
C ASP A 764 21.52 -10.69 5.30
N SER A 765 22.70 -10.08 5.23
CA SER A 765 23.15 -9.36 4.04
C SER A 765 23.50 -10.27 2.87
N ARG A 766 23.76 -11.57 3.14
CA ARG A 766 24.09 -12.60 2.16
C ARG A 766 22.86 -13.42 1.70
N LYS A 767 21.66 -13.08 2.20
CA LYS A 767 20.42 -13.79 1.89
C LYS A 767 19.69 -13.14 0.71
N HIS A 768 19.37 -13.93 -0.30
CA HIS A 768 18.52 -13.51 -1.41
C HIS A 768 17.20 -14.30 -1.37
N PHE A 769 16.11 -13.59 -1.08
CA PHE A 769 14.76 -14.17 -1.03
C PHE A 769 14.14 -14.25 -2.43
N PRO A 770 13.20 -15.19 -2.66
CA PRO A 770 12.54 -15.32 -3.94
C PRO A 770 11.65 -14.11 -4.26
N THR A 771 11.68 -13.67 -5.51
CA THR A 771 10.84 -12.57 -6.03
C THR A 771 9.46 -13.05 -6.44
N PHE A 772 9.35 -14.28 -6.93
CA PHE A 772 8.08 -14.94 -7.27
C PHE A 772 8.15 -16.44 -6.96
N THR A 773 6.98 -17.03 -6.71
CA THR A 773 6.84 -18.46 -6.46
C THR A 773 5.64 -19.01 -7.20
N GLY A 774 5.64 -20.32 -7.43
CA GLY A 774 4.49 -21.01 -8.01
C GLY A 774 4.51 -22.50 -7.74
N ARG A 775 3.36 -23.14 -7.89
CA ARG A 775 3.18 -24.58 -7.72
C ARG A 775 2.51 -25.17 -8.95
N VAL A 776 3.09 -26.23 -9.49
CA VAL A 776 2.55 -27.03 -10.59
C VAL A 776 2.12 -28.38 -10.03
N GLY A 777 0.83 -28.71 -10.10
CA GLY A 777 0.31 -29.92 -9.46
C GLY A 777 0.46 -29.91 -7.93
N ALA A 778 0.68 -31.10 -7.35
CA ALA A 778 0.75 -31.28 -5.89
C ALA A 778 2.16 -31.08 -5.33
N ASP A 779 3.19 -31.56 -6.04
CA ASP A 779 4.54 -31.74 -5.50
C ASP A 779 5.62 -30.96 -6.28
N VAL A 780 5.29 -30.29 -7.39
CA VAL A 780 6.24 -29.40 -8.08
C VAL A 780 6.07 -27.98 -7.56
N THR A 781 7.11 -27.41 -6.96
CA THR A 781 7.13 -26.00 -6.53
C THR A 781 8.35 -25.31 -7.10
N PHE A 782 8.22 -24.08 -7.60
CA PHE A 782 9.35 -23.30 -8.10
C PHE A 782 9.45 -21.93 -7.42
N PHE A 783 10.69 -21.45 -7.30
CA PHE A 783 11.06 -20.19 -6.66
C PHE A 783 11.98 -19.41 -7.60
N GLY A 784 11.58 -18.22 -8.02
CA GLY A 784 12.39 -17.32 -8.83
C GLY A 784 13.15 -16.31 -7.99
N PHE A 785 14.39 -15.99 -8.38
CA PHE A 785 15.29 -15.08 -7.68
C PHE A 785 15.82 -14.02 -8.64
N ASP A 786 16.00 -12.79 -8.15
CA ASP A 786 16.64 -11.69 -8.90
C ASP A 786 18.17 -11.84 -8.92
N VAL A 787 18.61 -12.98 -9.44
CA VAL A 787 20.01 -13.40 -9.55
C VAL A 787 20.17 -14.04 -10.93
N GLN A 788 21.30 -13.79 -11.60
CA GLN A 788 21.57 -14.43 -12.89
C GLN A 788 21.69 -15.96 -12.74
N PRO A 789 21.18 -16.77 -13.68
CA PRO A 789 21.25 -18.24 -13.59
C PRO A 789 22.67 -18.78 -13.34
N ALA A 790 23.69 -18.16 -13.94
CA ALA A 790 25.09 -18.55 -13.75
C ALA A 790 25.60 -18.38 -12.30
N GLU A 791 25.03 -17.43 -11.54
CA GLU A 791 25.45 -17.12 -10.19
C GLU A 791 24.92 -18.13 -9.15
N LEU A 792 23.94 -18.97 -9.50
CA LEU A 792 23.49 -20.08 -8.63
C LEU A 792 24.63 -21.00 -8.22
N ALA A 793 25.65 -21.13 -9.08
CA ALA A 793 26.86 -21.92 -8.82
C ALA A 793 27.76 -21.36 -7.69
N LYS A 794 27.40 -20.20 -7.09
CA LYS A 794 28.05 -19.56 -5.95
C LYS A 794 27.14 -19.48 -4.72
N HIS A 795 25.94 -20.05 -4.77
CA HIS A 795 24.95 -19.93 -3.70
C HIS A 795 24.52 -21.30 -3.18
N TRP A 796 24.30 -21.37 -1.87
CA TRP A 796 23.54 -22.43 -1.23
C TRP A 796 22.06 -22.18 -1.40
N VAL A 797 21.30 -23.24 -1.67
CA VAL A 797 19.85 -23.21 -1.56
C VAL A 797 19.49 -23.61 -0.15
N VAL A 798 18.89 -22.68 0.60
CA VAL A 798 18.57 -22.89 2.01
C VAL A 798 17.07 -23.13 2.17
N LEU A 799 16.73 -24.24 2.82
CA LEU A 799 15.40 -24.58 3.29
C LEU A 799 15.40 -24.54 4.81
N GLU A 800 14.59 -23.68 5.40
CA GLU A 800 14.41 -23.60 6.85
C GLU A 800 13.02 -24.05 7.24
N GLU A 801 12.95 -24.98 8.20
CA GLU A 801 11.70 -25.30 8.87
C GLU A 801 11.30 -24.11 9.75
N PRO A 802 10.13 -23.49 9.53
CA PRO A 802 9.64 -22.45 10.41
C PRO A 802 9.43 -23.03 11.82
N PRO A 803 9.62 -22.23 12.89
CA PRO A 803 9.43 -22.71 14.25
C PRO A 803 7.95 -23.01 14.49
N ALA A 804 7.53 -24.25 14.26
CA ALA A 804 6.19 -24.73 14.56
C ALA A 804 6.05 -25.11 16.05
N GLY A 805 6.66 -24.27 16.91
CA GLY A 805 6.92 -24.52 18.32
C GLY A 805 7.92 -25.65 18.56
N TYR A 806 8.37 -25.80 19.80
CA TYR A 806 9.31 -26.83 20.21
C TYR A 806 8.67 -28.22 20.13
N ARG A 807 9.40 -29.19 19.56
CA ARG A 807 8.97 -30.59 19.36
C ARG A 807 10.02 -31.53 19.95
N PHE A 808 9.65 -32.80 20.07
CA PHE A 808 10.55 -33.85 20.60
C PHE A 808 10.46 -35.09 19.72
N TYR A 809 11.61 -35.68 19.40
CA TYR A 809 11.73 -36.89 18.62
C TYR A 809 11.29 -38.13 19.42
N GLY A 810 10.48 -38.96 18.78
CA GLY A 810 10.31 -40.38 19.12
C GLY A 810 11.31 -41.24 18.35
N ARG A 811 11.55 -40.88 17.08
CA ARG A 811 12.58 -41.46 16.22
C ARG A 811 13.33 -40.35 15.48
N HIS A 812 14.65 -40.48 15.37
CA HIS A 812 15.48 -39.58 14.58
C HIS A 812 16.59 -40.38 13.90
N LEU A 813 16.81 -40.14 12.60
CA LEU A 813 17.83 -40.83 11.79
C LEU A 813 17.79 -42.37 11.91
N GLY A 814 16.58 -42.95 11.99
CA GLY A 814 16.37 -44.40 12.10
C GLY A 814 16.55 -44.99 13.51
N HIS A 815 16.85 -44.18 14.52
CA HIS A 815 16.99 -44.61 15.91
C HIS A 815 15.84 -44.13 16.79
N ASP A 816 15.44 -44.94 17.78
CA ASP A 816 14.50 -44.51 18.83
C ASP A 816 15.20 -43.52 19.77
N MET A 817 14.50 -42.44 20.14
CA MET A 817 15.04 -41.38 21.01
C MET A 817 14.46 -41.46 22.43
N PRO A 818 15.26 -41.22 23.48
CA PRO A 818 16.70 -40.90 23.45
C PRO A 818 17.57 -42.14 23.15
N THR A 819 18.74 -41.92 22.53
CA THR A 819 19.69 -42.99 22.16
C THR A 819 20.44 -43.59 23.36
N ALA A 820 20.47 -42.89 24.50
CA ALA A 820 21.02 -43.36 25.76
C ALA A 820 19.95 -43.31 26.86
N PRO A 821 20.03 -44.18 27.89
CA PRO A 821 19.11 -44.12 29.03
C PRO A 821 19.16 -42.74 29.70
N ALA A 822 18.00 -42.11 29.88
CA ALA A 822 17.88 -40.83 30.57
C ALA A 822 17.75 -41.06 32.08
N ALA A 823 18.45 -40.26 32.87
CA ALA A 823 18.41 -40.35 34.34
C ALA A 823 17.16 -39.70 34.95
N ASP A 824 16.64 -38.67 34.29
CA ASP A 824 15.51 -37.86 34.75
C ASP A 824 14.78 -37.19 33.58
N GLY A 825 13.73 -36.42 33.90
CA GLY A 825 12.93 -35.68 32.92
C GLY A 825 13.73 -34.64 32.13
N ALA A 826 14.71 -33.97 32.74
CA ALA A 826 15.56 -33.01 32.05
C ALA A 826 16.42 -33.69 30.98
N ALA A 827 17.10 -34.79 31.33
CA ALA A 827 17.90 -35.56 30.40
C ALA A 827 17.05 -36.17 29.28
N TYR A 828 15.83 -36.62 29.59
CA TYR A 828 14.90 -37.14 28.60
C TYR A 828 14.43 -36.04 27.64
N GLY A 829 14.05 -34.87 28.16
CA GLY A 829 13.64 -33.71 27.37
C GLY A 829 14.77 -33.23 26.46
N SER A 830 15.97 -33.03 27.00
CA SER A 830 17.15 -32.62 26.21
C SER A 830 17.54 -33.67 25.17
N GLY A 831 17.55 -34.96 25.54
CA GLY A 831 17.93 -36.05 24.64
C GLY A 831 16.92 -36.32 23.54
N THR A 832 15.68 -35.87 23.69
CA THR A 832 14.64 -36.01 22.66
C THR A 832 14.33 -34.68 21.96
N PHE A 833 14.94 -33.56 22.35
CA PHE A 833 14.61 -32.26 21.80
C PHE A 833 14.85 -32.19 20.28
N ALA A 834 13.86 -31.71 19.53
CA ALA A 834 13.95 -31.53 18.09
C ALA A 834 14.24 -30.06 17.76
N PRO A 835 15.51 -29.68 17.48
CA PRO A 835 15.83 -28.33 17.06
C PRO A 835 15.27 -28.05 15.66
N PRO A 836 14.95 -26.77 15.33
CA PRO A 836 14.58 -26.38 13.97
C PRO A 836 15.64 -26.82 12.96
N VAL A 837 15.20 -27.37 11.84
CA VAL A 837 16.10 -27.91 10.81
C VAL A 837 16.33 -26.84 9.74
N ARG A 838 17.61 -26.61 9.43
CA ARG A 838 18.06 -25.87 8.25
C ARG A 838 18.80 -26.84 7.34
N VAL A 839 18.39 -26.89 6.08
CA VAL A 839 19.07 -27.69 5.05
C VAL A 839 19.66 -26.76 4.01
N MET A 840 20.95 -26.93 3.72
CA MET A 840 21.67 -26.19 2.70
C MET A 840 22.04 -27.16 1.58
N ILE A 841 21.55 -26.90 0.37
CA ILE A 841 21.74 -27.75 -0.80
C ILE A 841 22.72 -27.04 -1.74
N GLY A 842 23.79 -27.74 -2.10
CA GLY A 842 24.81 -27.25 -3.03
C GLY A 842 26.01 -28.21 -3.14
N LYS A 843 26.88 -28.06 -4.15
CA LYS A 843 26.78 -27.11 -5.26
C LYS A 843 25.76 -27.58 -6.31
N LEU A 844 24.82 -26.72 -6.69
CA LEU A 844 23.93 -27.01 -7.81
C LEU A 844 24.73 -26.93 -9.11
N GLY A 845 24.89 -28.05 -9.81
CA GLY A 845 25.37 -28.04 -11.18
C GLY A 845 24.34 -27.36 -12.08
N LEU A 846 24.78 -26.43 -12.92
CA LEU A 846 23.97 -25.92 -14.03
C LEU A 846 23.95 -27.02 -15.08
N ALA A 847 22.94 -27.90 -15.02
CA ALA A 847 22.79 -29.02 -15.94
C ALA A 847 22.47 -28.57 -17.37
#